data_AF-A0A954P6X2-F1
#
_entry.id   AF-A0A954P6X2-F1
#
_cell.length_a   1.000
_cell.length_b   1.000
_cell.length_c   1.000
_cell.angle_alpha   90.00
_cell.angle_beta   90.00
_cell.angle_gamma   90.00
#
_symmetry.space_group_name_H-M   'P 1'
#
loop_
_entity.id
_entity.type
_entity.pdbx_description
1 polymer ?
#
loop_
_entity_poly.entity_id
_entity_poly.type
_entity_poly.pdbx_seq_one_letter_code
_entity_poly.pdbx_strand_id
1 'polypeptide(L)'
;MEAQAIASPSNSVRGRCSTLLQALIKPRLLSLTLLAMWGLALLQQQVPAQEPPTIATTGIREDFHLFLLIGQSNMAGRGSVAAKDQVVNNRVLMLNHADQWVPAVAPMHNDKPKIVGVGPGRAFALAYAREHPDATVGLVPCASGGSAIDSWTPGGYHEQTDSHPYDDAIRRAKLALQSGVLKGILWHQGESDSQPGLAEGYQGKLHALINRLRKELNANEVPFMIGQMGQFSERPWDDSRQLVDQSQAQLVRSVPNTTYVPSGGLNHKGDEIHFDSASARELGLRYYESFQWSISSKPVLELHPDEAFPRKSEGDFIRLNDGSLLFIYTRFRTGASDHDAAELVSRVSNDDGQSWSNVDALVLRNEGQMNVMSVSLLRLHDGRIALFYLVKNSLSDCRPVVRFSSDEAKSWSEPIQIIPDEETGYFVLNNDRVVQLEPGRLVVPVARHASLGSPKPDWSGEVTAYFSDDFGATWFRSSTLQAAYDAAGNRIAAQEPGIVELRDGRLMMWIRTDAGLQYQSHSENRGETWSPFVATSIASPRSPATIERIPATGDLLAIWNDHSHLPVNQRTQRTPLSLAISQDEGLTWTKSLTLAADPDGWYCYSALEFSGDHCLIGHSAGHQLAGQQLGTTAIRRIELRQLYQQLSLSYLLDVRRIWSQARHNAFTDLARFQNRWYCVFREGHSHVSPEGSLRVIVSDDGISWKSSALLSNPHADLRDAKLTTTPGGELMLSGAAAMHNTSEFKHQSLSWFSADGENWSPSHSIGERDYWLWRTTWHAGTAYAIGYQTNTAAADRHVRLYHSQDGKRFDKLVDQLVSQNYPNESSMIFQPDGQCYCLLRRDADSATGMLGVSAPPYTEWSWRDLGHRIGGPHMLQLPDGRFVAAVRLYDGVVRTSLCWLEPKTATLTEFLRLPSGGDCSYPGLVWHDNRLWVSYYSSHEAGDFEFNSAIYLAQVRLPLAQSTTQETEH
;
A
#
# COMPACT_ATOMS: atom_id res chain seq x y z
N MET A 1 31.54 44.33 47.42
CA MET A 1 30.81 44.71 48.65
C MET A 1 30.35 43.42 49.33
N GLU A 2 30.99 43.15 50.46
CA GLU A 2 30.65 42.33 51.65
C GLU A 2 29.42 41.40 51.55
N ALA A 3 29.52 40.08 51.74
CA ALA A 3 29.91 39.29 52.93
C ALA A 3 28.83 39.25 54.04
N GLN A 4 28.29 38.06 54.35
CA GLN A 4 28.53 37.32 55.61
C GLN A 4 27.49 36.22 55.89
N ALA A 5 28.00 35.15 56.50
CA ALA A 5 27.33 33.95 57.00
C ALA A 5 26.98 34.07 58.50
N ILE A 6 26.60 32.93 59.11
CA ILE A 6 26.54 32.54 60.56
C ILE A 6 25.07 32.24 60.99
N ALA A 7 24.61 30.99 61.18
CA ALA A 7 24.90 29.90 62.14
C ALA A 7 23.96 29.86 63.37
N SER A 8 23.16 28.77 63.48
CA SER A 8 22.81 27.86 64.63
C SER A 8 22.60 28.39 66.08
N PRO A 9 22.21 27.61 67.12
CA PRO A 9 21.76 26.21 67.24
C PRO A 9 20.55 25.96 68.22
N SER A 10 20.32 24.67 68.45
CA SER A 10 19.44 23.87 69.34
C SER A 10 19.25 24.21 70.85
N ASN A 11 18.12 23.73 71.43
CA ASN A 11 17.95 22.98 72.71
C ASN A 11 16.43 22.94 73.07
N SER A 12 15.70 21.88 73.43
CA SER A 12 15.81 20.68 74.29
C SER A 12 14.83 20.74 75.49
N VAL A 13 14.27 19.56 75.85
CA VAL A 13 13.74 19.13 77.18
C VAL A 13 12.22 19.13 77.49
N ARG A 14 11.69 17.89 77.53
CA ARG A 14 10.81 17.17 78.51
C ARG A 14 9.59 17.83 79.17
N GLY A 15 8.50 17.06 79.20
CA GLY A 15 7.53 17.02 80.31
C GLY A 15 6.52 15.86 80.17
N ARG A 16 6.57 14.88 81.09
CA ARG A 16 5.58 13.79 81.26
C ARG A 16 4.54 14.17 82.32
N CYS A 17 3.28 13.77 82.12
CA CYS A 17 2.24 13.40 83.11
C CYS A 17 1.00 12.98 82.30
N SER A 18 0.12 12.04 82.63
CA SER A 18 -0.04 11.07 83.72
C SER A 18 -1.22 10.16 83.32
N THR A 19 -1.16 8.91 83.75
CA THR A 19 -2.03 7.73 83.52
C THR A 19 -3.40 7.77 84.24
N LEU A 20 -4.23 6.75 83.94
CA LEU A 20 -5.32 6.05 84.71
C LEU A 20 -6.70 6.08 84.00
N LEU A 21 -7.52 5.01 83.91
CA LEU A 21 -7.44 3.57 84.23
C LEU A 21 -8.77 2.87 83.76
N GLN A 22 -8.73 1.53 83.60
CA GLN A 22 -9.83 0.50 83.68
C GLN A 22 -10.92 0.45 82.58
N ALA A 23 -11.20 -0.62 81.80
CA ALA A 23 -11.21 -2.11 81.91
C ALA A 23 -12.55 -2.74 82.37
N LEU A 24 -13.14 -3.65 81.55
CA LEU A 24 -14.08 -4.79 81.84
C LEU A 24 -14.48 -5.42 80.45
N ILE A 25 -14.07 -6.63 80.00
CA ILE A 25 -14.31 -8.05 80.37
C ILE A 25 -15.62 -8.70 79.82
N LYS A 26 -15.44 -9.49 78.73
CA LYS A 26 -15.97 -10.84 78.37
C LYS A 26 -17.39 -11.11 77.76
N PRO A 27 -17.55 -12.26 77.03
CA PRO A 27 -18.43 -12.45 75.84
C PRO A 27 -19.49 -13.58 75.99
N ARG A 28 -20.34 -13.83 74.97
CA ARG A 28 -21.19 -15.05 74.72
C ARG A 28 -22.18 -14.79 73.56
N LEU A 29 -22.74 -15.71 72.78
CA LEU A 29 -22.49 -17.09 72.33
C LEU A 29 -23.64 -17.42 71.32
N LEU A 30 -23.31 -18.10 70.21
CA LEU A 30 -24.08 -19.14 69.48
C LEU A 30 -25.48 -18.93 68.81
N SER A 31 -25.59 -19.62 67.65
CA SER A 31 -26.73 -20.36 67.03
C SER A 31 -27.74 -19.67 66.08
N LEU A 32 -27.50 -19.86 64.78
CA LEU A 32 -28.36 -20.53 63.76
C LEU A 32 -29.88 -20.68 64.03
N THR A 33 -30.71 -20.09 63.15
CA THR A 33 -31.85 -20.78 62.47
C THR A 33 -32.41 -19.97 61.28
N LEU A 34 -32.25 -20.56 60.09
CA LEU A 34 -33.07 -20.61 58.87
C LEU A 34 -34.41 -19.85 58.70
N LEU A 35 -34.64 -19.51 57.41
CA LEU A 35 -35.90 -19.38 56.65
C LEU A 35 -36.58 -18.01 56.53
N ALA A 36 -36.10 -17.26 55.53
CA ALA A 36 -36.86 -16.66 54.43
C ALA A 36 -38.34 -16.28 54.67
N MET A 37 -38.60 -14.99 54.78
CA MET A 37 -39.79 -14.35 54.18
C MET A 37 -39.36 -13.07 53.47
N TRP A 38 -39.80 -12.98 52.21
CA TRP A 38 -39.57 -11.88 51.28
C TRP A 38 -40.21 -10.57 51.75
N GLY A 39 -39.52 -9.44 51.51
CA GLY A 39 -40.10 -8.12 51.70
C GLY A 39 -39.08 -7.01 51.53
N LEU A 40 -38.93 -6.53 50.29
CA LEU A 40 -38.26 -5.32 49.84
C LEU A 40 -38.03 -4.22 50.90
N ALA A 41 -36.77 -3.81 51.08
CA ALA A 41 -36.39 -2.40 51.18
C ALA A 41 -34.87 -2.23 50.98
N LEU A 42 -34.52 -1.47 49.94
CA LEU A 42 -33.18 -1.03 49.60
C LEU A 42 -32.52 -0.23 50.73
N LEU A 43 -31.23 -0.49 51.00
CA LEU A 43 -30.10 0.47 50.87
C LEU A 43 -28.84 -0.08 51.54
N GLN A 44 -27.71 0.14 50.85
CA GLN A 44 -26.31 -0.08 51.27
C GLN A 44 -25.76 -1.53 51.15
N GLN A 45 -25.28 -1.88 49.96
CA GLN A 45 -24.19 -2.85 49.81
C GLN A 45 -22.89 -2.13 49.44
N GLN A 46 -21.88 -2.31 50.29
CA GLN A 46 -20.48 -2.11 49.98
C GLN A 46 -20.08 -3.06 48.85
N VAL A 47 -19.44 -2.53 47.82
CA VAL A 47 -18.80 -3.31 46.75
C VAL A 47 -17.62 -4.07 47.37
N PRO A 48 -17.54 -5.41 47.27
CA PRO A 48 -16.33 -6.12 47.65
C PRO A 48 -15.26 -5.88 46.59
N ALA A 49 -14.03 -5.62 47.02
CA ALA A 49 -12.88 -5.51 46.14
C ALA A 49 -12.71 -6.82 45.36
N GLN A 50 -12.77 -6.74 44.02
CA GLN A 50 -12.41 -7.84 43.13
C GLN A 50 -10.91 -8.13 43.29
N GLU A 51 -10.57 -9.35 43.71
CA GLU A 51 -9.22 -9.88 43.48
C GLU A 51 -8.95 -9.96 41.97
N PRO A 52 -7.70 -9.69 41.52
CA PRO A 52 -7.36 -9.76 40.11
C PRO A 52 -7.56 -11.20 39.58
N PRO A 53 -8.10 -11.36 38.35
CA PRO A 53 -8.37 -12.68 37.81
C PRO A 53 -7.06 -13.44 37.60
N THR A 54 -6.93 -14.57 38.28
CA THR A 54 -5.87 -15.54 38.02
C THR A 54 -6.23 -16.28 36.73
N ILE A 55 -5.51 -16.03 35.64
CA ILE A 55 -5.66 -16.81 34.41
C ILE A 55 -5.05 -18.18 34.64
N ALA A 56 -5.88 -19.22 34.61
CA ALA A 56 -5.45 -20.61 34.67
C ALA A 56 -4.65 -20.95 33.39
N THR A 57 -3.38 -21.32 33.56
CA THR A 57 -2.51 -21.86 32.52
C THR A 57 -2.89 -23.31 32.23
N THR A 58 -3.75 -23.52 31.25
CA THR A 58 -4.05 -24.86 30.71
C THR A 58 -3.93 -24.87 29.19
N GLY A 59 -2.91 -25.59 28.70
CA GLY A 59 -2.74 -25.98 27.30
C GLY A 59 -1.95 -24.99 26.44
N ILE A 60 -0.74 -25.37 26.02
CA ILE A 60 -0.07 -24.75 24.88
C ILE A 60 -1.03 -24.90 23.69
N ARG A 61 -1.55 -23.79 23.18
CA ARG A 61 -2.35 -23.76 21.95
C ARG A 61 -1.46 -23.20 20.84
N GLU A 62 -1.52 -23.81 19.66
CA GLU A 62 -0.80 -23.36 18.46
C GLU A 62 -1.08 -21.87 18.14
N ASP A 63 -2.19 -21.34 18.66
CA ASP A 63 -2.68 -19.96 18.50
C ASP A 63 -2.05 -18.91 19.44
N PHE A 64 -1.07 -19.26 20.30
CA PHE A 64 -0.32 -18.26 21.07
C PHE A 64 0.98 -17.87 20.35
N HIS A 65 0.95 -16.72 19.68
CA HIS A 65 2.02 -16.26 18.79
C HIS A 65 2.95 -15.29 19.49
N LEU A 66 4.23 -15.65 19.58
CA LEU A 66 5.23 -14.93 20.36
C LEU A 66 6.12 -14.04 19.48
N PHE A 67 6.45 -12.86 20.00
CA PHE A 67 7.36 -11.91 19.36
C PHE A 67 8.40 -11.41 20.35
N LEU A 68 9.68 -11.59 20.00
CA LEU A 68 10.81 -11.13 20.80
C LEU A 68 11.15 -9.68 20.42
N LEU A 69 11.18 -8.79 21.42
CA LEU A 69 11.45 -7.36 21.23
C LEU A 69 12.82 -7.00 21.84
N ILE A 70 13.84 -6.84 21.01
CA ILE A 70 15.24 -6.66 21.41
C ILE A 70 15.89 -5.46 20.72
N GLY A 71 17.04 -5.02 21.23
CA GLY A 71 17.73 -3.81 20.80
C GLY A 71 17.79 -2.77 21.91
N GLN A 72 17.77 -1.48 21.58
CA GLN A 72 18.06 -0.41 22.53
C GLN A 72 16.88 0.55 22.79
N SER A 73 17.17 1.80 23.14
CA SER A 73 16.20 2.77 23.68
C SER A 73 15.00 3.05 22.76
N ASN A 74 15.17 3.00 21.44
CA ASN A 74 14.06 3.16 20.49
C ASN A 74 13.14 1.93 20.43
N MET A 75 13.65 0.71 20.66
CA MET A 75 12.79 -0.47 20.90
C MET A 75 12.06 -0.35 22.23
N ALA A 76 12.79 0.02 23.29
CA ALA A 76 12.21 0.22 24.62
C ALA A 76 11.12 1.30 24.63
N GLY A 77 11.32 2.35 23.83
CA GLY A 77 10.45 3.50 23.70
C GLY A 77 10.82 4.65 24.64
N ARG A 78 10.66 5.88 24.15
CA ARG A 78 10.80 7.14 24.92
C ARG A 78 9.65 8.12 24.70
N GLY A 79 8.66 7.76 23.88
CA GLY A 79 7.49 8.60 23.64
C GLY A 79 6.64 8.74 24.91
N SER A 80 6.03 9.91 25.09
CA SER A 80 5.08 10.17 26.18
C SER A 80 3.89 9.20 26.14
N VAL A 81 3.56 8.62 27.29
CA VAL A 81 2.46 7.67 27.47
C VAL A 81 1.15 8.44 27.64
N ALA A 82 0.16 8.16 26.80
CA ALA A 82 -1.19 8.74 26.88
C ALA A 82 -2.22 7.69 27.33
N ALA A 83 -3.44 8.13 27.68
CA ALA A 83 -4.51 7.24 28.12
C ALA A 83 -4.81 6.10 27.12
N LYS A 84 -4.72 6.37 25.80
CA LYS A 84 -4.89 5.37 24.74
C LYS A 84 -3.85 4.25 24.75
N ASP A 85 -2.67 4.49 25.32
CA ASP A 85 -1.59 3.50 25.43
C ASP A 85 -1.76 2.57 26.64
N GLN A 86 -2.68 2.91 27.54
CA GLN A 86 -3.09 2.12 28.71
C GLN A 86 -4.37 1.31 28.47
N VAL A 87 -4.99 1.43 27.30
CA VAL A 87 -6.20 0.68 26.96
C VAL A 87 -5.84 -0.80 26.84
N VAL A 88 -6.49 -1.63 27.67
CA VAL A 88 -6.28 -3.07 27.69
C VAL A 88 -6.87 -3.73 26.44
N ASN A 89 -6.11 -4.65 25.85
CA ASN A 89 -6.61 -5.61 24.88
C ASN A 89 -6.30 -7.01 25.39
N ASN A 90 -7.33 -7.80 25.68
CA ASN A 90 -7.19 -9.15 26.24
C ASN A 90 -6.46 -10.12 25.28
N ARG A 91 -6.45 -9.77 23.98
CA ARG A 91 -5.69 -10.33 22.85
C ARG A 91 -4.17 -10.28 22.96
N VAL A 92 -3.67 -9.24 23.61
CA VAL A 92 -2.28 -8.82 23.50
C VAL A 92 -1.65 -8.79 24.88
N LEU A 93 -0.76 -9.75 25.11
CA LEU A 93 -0.08 -9.99 26.37
C LEU A 93 1.40 -9.64 26.25
N MET A 94 2.03 -9.33 27.37
CA MET A 94 3.48 -9.18 27.49
C MET A 94 4.00 -9.94 28.70
N LEU A 95 5.23 -10.41 28.60
CA LEU A 95 5.96 -10.97 29.74
C LEU A 95 6.48 -9.82 30.61
N ASN A 96 5.95 -9.65 31.82
CA ASN A 96 6.36 -8.58 32.73
C ASN A 96 7.74 -8.85 33.37
N HIS A 97 8.18 -7.98 34.29
CA HIS A 97 9.45 -8.15 35.02
C HIS A 97 9.49 -9.40 35.90
N ALA A 98 8.35 -9.85 36.42
CA ALA A 98 8.23 -11.07 37.21
C ALA A 98 8.05 -12.33 36.34
N ASP A 99 8.31 -12.22 35.03
CA ASP A 99 8.14 -13.29 34.04
C ASP A 99 6.72 -13.87 33.97
N GLN A 100 5.70 -13.02 34.21
CA GLN A 100 4.28 -13.38 34.12
C GLN A 100 3.62 -12.72 32.92
N TRP A 101 2.71 -13.45 32.26
CA TRP A 101 1.87 -12.91 31.19
C TRP A 101 0.83 -11.94 31.76
N VAL A 102 0.87 -10.69 31.31
CA VAL A 102 -0.09 -9.64 31.66
C VAL A 102 -0.56 -8.90 30.41
N PRO A 103 -1.70 -8.19 30.42
CA PRO A 103 -2.07 -7.35 29.29
C PRO A 103 -0.97 -6.34 28.90
N ALA A 104 -0.68 -6.22 27.61
CA ALA A 104 0.37 -5.35 27.12
C ALA A 104 -0.10 -3.89 27.04
N VAL A 105 0.49 -3.04 27.89
CA VAL A 105 0.31 -1.58 27.93
C VAL A 105 1.68 -0.90 27.97
N ALA A 106 1.77 0.35 27.51
CA ALA A 106 3.03 1.10 27.61
C ALA A 106 3.25 1.62 29.03
N PRO A 107 4.48 1.70 29.55
CA PRO A 107 5.72 1.14 28.99
C PRO A 107 5.80 -0.39 29.18
N MET A 108 6.41 -1.09 28.21
CA MET A 108 6.49 -2.55 28.21
C MET A 108 7.83 -3.11 28.71
N HIS A 109 8.91 -2.34 28.53
CA HIS A 109 10.27 -2.82 28.75
C HIS A 109 10.75 -2.50 30.16
N ASN A 110 11.53 -3.41 30.75
CA ASN A 110 12.30 -3.14 31.97
C ASN A 110 13.62 -2.45 31.62
N ASP A 111 13.53 -1.25 31.05
CA ASP A 111 14.66 -0.40 30.68
C ASP A 111 14.48 0.93 31.39
N LYS A 112 15.48 1.39 32.17
CA LYS A 112 15.53 2.72 32.81
C LYS A 112 14.12 3.27 33.20
N PRO A 113 13.48 2.76 34.27
CA PRO A 113 12.06 2.95 34.56
C PRO A 113 11.54 4.40 34.62
N LYS A 114 12.43 5.38 34.80
CA LYS A 114 12.09 6.81 34.84
C LYS A 114 11.84 7.43 33.47
N ILE A 115 12.31 6.80 32.39
CA ILE A 115 12.30 7.40 31.03
C ILE A 115 11.71 6.49 29.95
N VAL A 116 11.47 5.21 30.24
CA VAL A 116 10.82 4.29 29.30
C VAL A 116 9.38 4.72 29.04
N GLY A 117 8.96 4.62 27.77
CA GLY A 117 7.67 5.12 27.33
C GLY A 117 7.08 4.30 26.19
N VAL A 118 6.45 4.99 25.25
CA VAL A 118 5.86 4.39 24.04
C VAL A 118 6.99 3.99 23.08
N GLY A 119 7.03 2.70 22.74
CA GLY A 119 7.88 2.09 21.71
C GLY A 119 7.04 1.33 20.66
N PRO A 120 7.67 0.70 19.66
CA PRO A 120 6.96 0.12 18.51
C PRO A 120 6.18 -1.17 18.81
N GLY A 121 6.59 -1.96 19.81
CA GLY A 121 6.09 -3.33 19.98
C GLY A 121 4.58 -3.45 20.23
N ARG A 122 3.94 -2.49 20.90
CA ARG A 122 2.49 -2.57 21.17
C ARG A 122 1.67 -2.31 19.91
N ALA A 123 2.05 -1.32 19.11
CA ALA A 123 1.35 -1.01 17.85
C ALA A 123 1.48 -2.17 16.86
N PHE A 124 2.68 -2.77 16.77
CA PHE A 124 2.92 -4.01 16.03
C PHE A 124 1.93 -5.12 16.45
N ALA A 125 1.86 -5.40 17.75
CA ALA A 125 1.03 -6.50 18.25
C ALA A 125 -0.48 -6.27 18.06
N LEU A 126 -0.93 -5.02 18.18
CA LEU A 126 -2.33 -4.66 17.90
C LEU A 126 -2.68 -4.83 16.42
N ALA A 127 -1.76 -4.49 15.51
CA ALA A 127 -1.94 -4.71 14.08
C ALA A 127 -1.97 -6.21 13.77
N TYR A 128 -1.05 -6.99 14.34
CA TYR A 128 -1.05 -8.45 14.21
C TYR A 128 -2.35 -9.08 14.71
N ALA A 129 -2.79 -8.73 15.91
CA ALA A 129 -4.00 -9.29 16.51
C ALA A 129 -5.26 -8.96 15.70
N ARG A 130 -5.30 -7.82 15.00
CA ARG A 130 -6.44 -7.42 14.18
C ARG A 130 -6.65 -8.36 12.99
N GLU A 131 -5.56 -8.73 12.32
CA GLU A 131 -5.60 -9.62 11.14
C GLU A 131 -5.57 -11.12 11.52
N HIS A 132 -5.27 -11.44 12.78
CA HIS A 132 -5.29 -12.81 13.31
C HIS A 132 -6.29 -12.87 14.46
N PRO A 133 -7.60 -12.85 14.19
CA PRO A 133 -8.64 -12.77 15.22
C PRO A 133 -8.61 -13.97 16.18
N ASP A 134 -8.16 -15.13 15.70
CA ASP A 134 -8.11 -16.38 16.46
C ASP A 134 -6.84 -16.54 17.29
N ALA A 135 -5.83 -15.70 17.06
CA ALA A 135 -4.56 -15.76 17.79
C ALA A 135 -4.55 -14.85 19.03
N THR A 136 -3.85 -15.31 20.06
CA THR A 136 -3.36 -14.46 21.16
C THR A 136 -1.92 -14.05 20.83
N VAL A 137 -1.56 -12.79 21.10
CA VAL A 137 -0.23 -12.24 20.80
C VAL A 137 0.55 -12.08 22.09
N GLY A 138 1.74 -12.69 22.16
CA GLY A 138 2.63 -12.62 23.32
C GLY A 138 3.90 -11.85 22.99
N LEU A 139 4.08 -10.69 23.62
CA LEU A 139 5.30 -9.90 23.51
C LEU A 139 6.32 -10.34 24.57
N VAL A 140 7.58 -10.44 24.17
CA VAL A 140 8.72 -10.70 25.08
C VAL A 140 9.64 -9.47 25.07
N PRO A 141 9.39 -8.47 25.94
CA PRO A 141 10.17 -7.24 25.98
C PRO A 141 11.54 -7.47 26.63
N CYS A 142 12.61 -7.23 25.88
CA CYS A 142 14.00 -7.45 26.30
C CYS A 142 14.99 -6.36 25.84
N ALA A 143 14.51 -5.22 25.32
CA ALA A 143 15.38 -4.10 24.94
C ALA A 143 16.16 -3.52 26.14
N SER A 144 17.41 -3.10 25.88
CA SER A 144 18.34 -2.51 26.85
C SER A 144 18.88 -1.16 26.33
N GLY A 145 18.46 -0.06 26.95
CA GLY A 145 18.68 1.30 26.45
C GLY A 145 20.15 1.73 26.44
N GLY A 146 20.68 2.01 25.25
CA GLY A 146 22.06 2.47 25.04
C GLY A 146 23.10 1.34 24.97
N SER A 147 22.67 0.08 24.90
CA SER A 147 23.58 -1.05 24.71
C SER A 147 24.14 -1.05 23.28
N ALA A 148 25.46 -1.09 23.15
CA ALA A 148 26.14 -1.40 21.88
C ALA A 148 26.00 -2.89 21.55
N ILE A 149 26.21 -3.27 20.28
CA ILE A 149 26.06 -4.67 19.86
C ILE A 149 27.04 -5.63 20.56
N ASP A 150 28.16 -5.13 21.07
CA ASP A 150 29.13 -5.90 21.86
C ASP A 150 28.57 -6.41 23.20
N SER A 151 27.61 -5.68 23.79
CA SER A 151 26.86 -6.14 24.96
C SER A 151 25.86 -7.26 24.64
N TRP A 152 25.59 -7.54 23.36
CA TRP A 152 24.69 -8.59 22.89
C TRP A 152 25.42 -9.90 22.56
N THR A 153 26.30 -10.31 23.48
CA THR A 153 27.07 -11.55 23.42
C THR A 153 26.86 -12.36 24.72
N PRO A 154 27.08 -13.70 24.71
CA PRO A 154 26.99 -14.50 25.93
C PRO A 154 27.89 -13.95 27.04
N GLY A 155 27.33 -13.68 28.22
CA GLY A 155 28.02 -13.07 29.35
C GLY A 155 28.25 -11.55 29.23
N GLY A 156 27.85 -10.93 28.12
CA GLY A 156 27.95 -9.48 27.91
C GLY A 156 27.12 -8.72 28.94
N TYR A 157 27.70 -7.70 29.56
CA TYR A 157 27.08 -6.89 30.60
C TYR A 157 26.91 -5.44 30.12
N HIS A 158 25.81 -4.79 30.48
CA HIS A 158 25.55 -3.38 30.19
C HIS A 158 25.23 -2.60 31.47
N GLU A 159 26.18 -1.75 31.88
CA GLU A 159 26.15 -1.05 33.16
C GLU A 159 24.95 -0.10 33.31
N GLN A 160 24.54 0.59 32.24
CA GLN A 160 23.49 1.62 32.34
C GLN A 160 22.10 1.05 32.67
N THR A 161 21.90 -0.25 32.47
CA THR A 161 20.66 -0.96 32.77
C THR A 161 20.85 -2.05 33.82
N ASP A 162 22.07 -2.26 34.32
CA ASP A 162 22.43 -3.36 35.23
C ASP A 162 21.89 -4.71 34.74
N SER A 163 22.19 -5.05 33.48
CA SER A 163 21.63 -6.23 32.83
C SER A 163 22.62 -6.95 31.92
N HIS A 164 22.26 -8.17 31.53
CA HIS A 164 22.98 -8.99 30.55
C HIS A 164 22.09 -9.16 29.31
N PRO A 165 22.08 -8.18 28.37
CA PRO A 165 21.01 -8.04 27.39
C PRO A 165 20.75 -9.32 26.56
N TYR A 166 21.82 -10.00 26.13
CA TYR A 166 21.71 -11.25 25.37
C TYR A 166 21.18 -12.41 26.23
N ASP A 167 21.76 -12.62 27.41
CA ASP A 167 21.41 -13.75 28.28
C ASP A 167 19.98 -13.62 28.82
N ASP A 168 19.58 -12.39 29.19
CA ASP A 168 18.22 -12.07 29.62
C ASP A 168 17.21 -12.31 28.51
N ALA A 169 17.53 -11.91 27.27
CA ALA A 169 16.68 -12.14 26.12
C ALA A 169 16.50 -13.64 25.81
N ILE A 170 17.58 -14.44 25.83
CA ILE A 170 17.53 -15.88 25.62
C ILE A 170 16.73 -16.57 26.72
N ARG A 171 16.97 -16.23 27.99
CA ARG A 171 16.25 -16.79 29.14
C ARG A 171 14.75 -16.54 29.03
N ARG A 172 14.35 -15.29 28.76
CA ARG A 172 12.94 -14.90 28.64
C ARG A 172 12.28 -15.48 27.40
N ALA A 173 12.99 -15.58 26.28
CA ALA A 173 12.48 -16.23 25.07
C ALA A 173 12.26 -17.73 25.30
N LYS A 174 13.22 -18.45 25.90
CA LYS A 174 13.08 -19.89 26.24
C LYS A 174 11.94 -20.14 27.23
N LEU A 175 11.68 -19.21 28.15
CA LEU A 175 10.50 -19.27 29.02
C LEU A 175 9.21 -19.07 28.24
N ALA A 176 9.13 -18.04 27.39
CA ALA A 176 7.94 -17.75 26.59
C ALA A 176 7.58 -18.91 25.64
N LEU A 177 8.58 -19.57 25.05
CA LEU A 177 8.41 -20.75 24.18
C LEU A 177 7.70 -21.94 24.86
N GLN A 178 7.62 -21.96 26.20
CA GLN A 178 6.81 -22.95 26.92
C GLN A 178 5.29 -22.67 26.83
N SER A 179 4.91 -21.47 26.38
CA SER A 179 3.51 -21.04 26.28
C SER A 179 3.01 -20.97 24.83
N GLY A 180 3.89 -20.76 23.84
CA GLY A 180 3.50 -20.49 22.46
C GLY A 180 4.63 -20.64 21.44
N VAL A 181 4.39 -20.22 20.20
CA VAL A 181 5.31 -20.35 19.06
C VAL A 181 5.93 -19.01 18.71
N LEU A 182 7.26 -18.95 18.62
CA LEU A 182 7.96 -17.74 18.16
C LEU A 182 7.68 -17.50 16.68
N LYS A 183 6.99 -16.40 16.38
CA LYS A 183 6.64 -15.99 15.00
C LYS A 183 7.56 -14.91 14.46
N GLY A 184 8.23 -14.12 15.30
CA GLY A 184 9.14 -13.07 14.82
C GLY A 184 10.06 -12.50 15.88
N ILE A 185 11.17 -11.91 15.42
CA ILE A 185 12.14 -11.19 16.26
C ILE A 185 12.28 -9.77 15.71
N LEU A 186 11.98 -8.77 16.54
CA LEU A 186 12.15 -7.36 16.21
C LEU A 186 13.44 -6.86 16.86
N TRP A 187 14.33 -6.32 16.04
CA TRP A 187 15.59 -5.71 16.45
C TRP A 187 15.59 -4.22 16.08
N HIS A 188 15.83 -3.35 17.06
CA HIS A 188 16.00 -1.91 16.82
C HIS A 188 17.19 -1.36 17.59
N GLN A 189 18.32 -1.21 16.91
CA GLN A 189 19.60 -0.79 17.47
C GLN A 189 20.49 -0.25 16.34
N GLY A 190 21.55 0.48 16.71
CA GLY A 190 22.60 0.94 15.79
C GLY A 190 23.20 2.26 16.25
N GLU A 191 22.44 3.08 17.00
CA GLU A 191 22.87 4.44 17.33
C GLU A 191 24.09 4.47 18.26
N SER A 192 24.26 3.45 19.13
CA SER A 192 25.40 3.35 20.04
C SER A 192 26.70 2.94 19.32
N ASP A 193 26.58 2.21 18.21
CA ASP A 193 27.69 1.72 17.38
C ASP A 193 28.02 2.67 16.21
N SER A 194 27.24 3.75 16.03
CA SER A 194 27.48 4.80 15.03
C SER A 194 28.63 5.74 15.45
N GLN A 195 29.82 5.18 15.68
CA GLN A 195 31.03 5.94 16.01
C GLN A 195 32.24 5.32 15.30
N PRO A 196 33.27 6.12 14.96
CA PRO A 196 34.48 5.61 14.35
C PRO A 196 35.12 4.49 15.17
N GLY A 197 35.51 3.40 14.52
CA GLY A 197 36.08 2.21 15.14
C GLY A 197 35.06 1.17 15.62
N LEU A 198 33.78 1.53 15.77
CA LEU A 198 32.68 0.59 16.07
C LEU A 198 31.85 0.26 14.83
N ALA A 199 31.57 1.25 13.99
CA ALA A 199 30.72 1.12 12.82
C ALA A 199 31.25 0.09 11.81
N GLU A 200 32.57 0.03 11.62
CA GLU A 200 33.24 -0.86 10.66
C GLU A 200 33.08 -2.35 11.02
N GLY A 201 32.94 -2.66 12.32
CA GLY A 201 32.74 -4.02 12.82
C GLY A 201 31.28 -4.45 12.95
N TYR A 202 30.34 -3.53 12.77
CA TYR A 202 28.93 -3.74 13.12
C TYR A 202 28.28 -4.88 12.33
N GLN A 203 28.48 -4.93 11.00
CA GLN A 203 27.87 -5.93 10.12
C GLN A 203 28.20 -7.36 10.55
N GLY A 204 29.49 -7.67 10.75
CA GLY A 204 29.93 -9.01 11.15
C GLY A 204 29.36 -9.42 12.53
N LYS A 205 29.29 -8.48 13.47
CA LYS A 205 28.71 -8.71 14.80
C LYS A 205 27.20 -8.96 14.73
N LEU A 206 26.49 -8.23 13.86
CA LEU A 206 25.07 -8.41 13.62
C LEU A 206 24.75 -9.78 13.01
N HIS A 207 25.51 -10.21 12.00
CA HIS A 207 25.38 -11.55 11.40
C HIS A 207 25.60 -12.64 12.46
N ALA A 208 26.65 -12.49 13.27
CA ALA A 208 26.95 -13.44 14.35
C ALA A 208 25.83 -13.47 15.42
N LEU A 209 25.26 -12.32 15.78
CA LEU A 209 24.13 -12.23 16.72
C LEU A 209 22.91 -13.00 16.19
N ILE A 210 22.50 -12.75 14.94
CA ILE A 210 21.34 -13.39 14.33
C ILE A 210 21.54 -14.91 14.28
N ASN A 211 22.71 -15.37 13.85
CA ASN A 211 23.03 -16.80 13.80
C ASN A 211 22.99 -17.45 15.18
N ARG A 212 23.50 -16.77 16.23
CA ARG A 212 23.41 -17.25 17.61
C ARG A 212 21.96 -17.34 18.09
N LEU A 213 21.15 -16.29 17.88
CA LEU A 213 19.74 -16.27 18.27
C LEU A 213 18.97 -17.41 17.61
N ARG A 214 19.15 -17.59 16.29
CA ARG A 214 18.50 -18.65 15.52
C ARG A 214 18.86 -20.04 16.01
N LYS A 215 20.15 -20.27 16.29
CA LYS A 215 20.63 -21.53 16.84
C LYS A 215 20.05 -21.81 18.23
N GLU A 216 20.13 -20.83 19.15
CA GLU A 216 19.70 -21.01 20.54
C GLU A 216 18.19 -21.16 20.72
N LEU A 217 17.40 -20.58 19.81
CA LEU A 217 15.94 -20.61 19.85
C LEU A 217 15.32 -21.57 18.82
N ASN A 218 16.13 -22.30 18.07
CA ASN A 218 15.70 -23.14 16.93
C ASN A 218 14.79 -22.39 15.94
N ALA A 219 15.23 -21.19 15.54
CA ALA A 219 14.41 -20.18 14.89
C ALA A 219 14.90 -19.83 13.47
N ASN A 220 15.42 -20.80 12.72
CA ASN A 220 15.99 -20.59 11.38
C ASN A 220 14.98 -19.98 10.37
N GLU A 221 13.71 -20.39 10.48
CA GLU A 221 12.62 -19.91 9.62
C GLU A 221 11.89 -18.68 10.16
N VAL A 222 12.24 -18.23 11.37
CA VAL A 222 11.59 -17.10 12.03
C VAL A 222 12.10 -15.79 11.41
N PRO A 223 11.20 -14.92 10.90
CA PRO A 223 11.57 -13.60 10.42
C PRO A 223 12.29 -12.76 11.48
N PHE A 224 13.41 -12.17 11.08
CA PHE A 224 14.16 -11.20 11.86
C PHE A 224 14.05 -9.82 11.21
N MET A 225 13.30 -8.91 11.83
CA MET A 225 13.06 -7.56 11.32
C MET A 225 14.03 -6.58 11.98
N ILE A 226 14.85 -5.90 11.19
CA ILE A 226 15.74 -4.84 11.66
C ILE A 226 15.16 -3.46 11.33
N GLY A 227 15.03 -2.61 12.34
CA GLY A 227 14.56 -1.24 12.14
C GLY A 227 15.70 -0.26 11.91
N GLN A 228 15.51 0.60 10.91
CA GLN A 228 16.38 1.72 10.59
C GLN A 228 16.42 2.69 11.77
N MET A 229 17.62 3.19 12.09
CA MET A 229 17.82 4.26 13.06
C MET A 229 17.02 5.52 12.68
N GLY A 230 16.72 6.39 13.65
CA GLY A 230 16.01 7.64 13.36
C GLY A 230 16.74 8.53 12.33
N GLN A 231 16.03 8.94 11.28
CA GLN A 231 16.49 9.91 10.29
C GLN A 231 15.78 11.25 10.54
N PHE A 232 16.49 12.19 11.16
CA PHE A 232 15.94 13.50 11.55
C PHE A 232 16.72 14.61 10.87
N SER A 233 16.01 15.58 10.29
CA SER A 233 16.61 16.74 9.60
C SER A 233 17.53 17.57 10.50
N GLU A 234 17.17 17.65 11.78
CA GLU A 234 17.85 18.38 12.84
C GLU A 234 19.22 17.77 13.16
N ARG A 235 19.40 16.48 12.86
CA ARG A 235 20.65 15.74 13.07
C ARG A 235 20.97 14.85 11.87
N PRO A 236 21.57 15.44 10.81
CA PRO A 236 22.03 14.69 9.65
C PRO A 236 23.00 13.57 10.04
N TRP A 237 23.01 12.48 9.26
CA TRP A 237 23.88 11.34 9.51
C TRP A 237 25.32 11.61 9.07
N ASP A 238 26.26 11.29 9.97
CA ASP A 238 27.68 11.19 9.66
C ASP A 238 28.02 9.86 8.96
N ASP A 239 29.27 9.73 8.51
CA ASP A 239 29.77 8.54 7.81
C ASP A 239 29.60 7.26 8.63
N SER A 240 29.79 7.33 9.95
CA SER A 240 29.65 6.18 10.85
C SER A 240 28.20 5.70 10.91
N ARG A 241 27.24 6.61 11.01
CA ARG A 241 25.82 6.28 11.02
C ARG A 241 25.35 5.77 9.65
N GLN A 242 25.83 6.37 8.57
CA GLN A 242 25.57 5.87 7.21
C GLN A 242 26.11 4.45 7.03
N LEU A 243 27.31 4.15 7.52
CA LEU A 243 27.91 2.81 7.44
C LEU A 243 27.12 1.77 8.24
N VAL A 244 26.67 2.11 9.45
CA VAL A 244 25.79 1.23 10.24
C VAL A 244 24.48 1.00 9.51
N ASP A 245 23.84 2.04 8.97
CA ASP A 245 22.59 1.91 8.21
C ASP A 245 22.75 1.02 6.97
N GLN A 246 23.83 1.22 6.20
CA GLN A 246 24.18 0.38 5.06
C GLN A 246 24.34 -1.09 5.47
N SER A 247 25.01 -1.34 6.61
CA SER A 247 25.16 -2.68 7.18
C SER A 247 23.81 -3.33 7.52
N GLN A 248 22.86 -2.55 8.03
CA GLN A 248 21.50 -3.02 8.34
C GLN A 248 20.70 -3.30 7.06
N ALA A 249 20.77 -2.42 6.08
CA ALA A 249 20.08 -2.59 4.79
C ALA A 249 20.62 -3.78 4.00
N GLN A 250 21.93 -4.03 4.04
CA GLN A 250 22.58 -5.16 3.36
C GLN A 250 22.19 -6.52 3.96
N LEU A 251 21.71 -6.56 5.20
CA LEU A 251 21.28 -7.78 5.87
C LEU A 251 20.24 -8.56 5.04
N VAL A 252 19.26 -7.85 4.47
CA VAL A 252 18.18 -8.44 3.64
C VAL A 252 18.73 -9.21 2.45
N ARG A 253 19.93 -8.85 1.96
CA ARG A 253 20.60 -9.48 0.82
C ARG A 253 21.61 -10.55 1.20
N SER A 254 21.92 -10.72 2.47
CA SER A 254 23.03 -11.58 2.92
C SER A 254 22.64 -12.59 3.99
N VAL A 255 21.50 -12.39 4.65
CA VAL A 255 20.99 -13.28 5.69
C VAL A 255 19.53 -13.65 5.38
N PRO A 256 19.23 -14.94 5.14
CA PRO A 256 17.86 -15.40 4.82
C PRO A 256 16.85 -15.01 5.90
N ASN A 257 15.56 -14.92 5.56
CA ASN A 257 14.46 -14.61 6.50
C ASN A 257 14.71 -13.32 7.31
N THR A 258 15.31 -12.30 6.71
CA THR A 258 15.49 -10.98 7.32
C THR A 258 14.80 -9.89 6.52
N THR A 259 14.32 -8.86 7.20
CA THR A 259 13.71 -7.69 6.56
C THR A 259 14.17 -6.40 7.22
N TYR A 260 14.13 -5.31 6.45
CA TYR A 260 14.54 -3.98 6.90
C TYR A 260 13.33 -3.04 6.98
N VAL A 261 13.19 -2.33 8.10
CA VAL A 261 12.03 -1.50 8.43
C VAL A 261 12.44 -0.02 8.41
N PRO A 262 12.03 0.75 7.39
CA PRO A 262 12.49 2.13 7.22
C PRO A 262 11.86 3.09 8.24
N SER A 263 12.64 4.09 8.65
CA SER A 263 12.26 5.14 9.60
C SER A 263 12.01 6.51 8.95
N GLY A 264 12.17 6.63 7.63
CA GLY A 264 11.97 7.88 6.91
C GLY A 264 10.59 8.51 7.16
N GLY A 265 10.58 9.83 7.32
CA GLY A 265 9.37 10.63 7.60
C GLY A 265 8.84 10.53 9.03
N LEU A 266 9.57 9.89 9.94
CA LEU A 266 9.23 9.82 11.36
C LEU A 266 9.89 10.97 12.15
N ASN A 267 9.24 11.40 13.23
CA ASN A 267 9.67 12.54 14.05
C ASN A 267 10.31 12.10 15.37
N HIS A 268 11.26 12.90 15.85
CA HIS A 268 11.84 12.74 17.17
C HIS A 268 11.03 13.48 18.25
N LYS A 269 11.18 13.08 19.52
CA LYS A 269 10.46 13.66 20.66
C LYS A 269 11.03 15.00 21.17
N GLY A 270 11.83 15.68 20.35
CA GLY A 270 12.58 16.88 20.74
C GLY A 270 14.01 16.66 21.26
N ASP A 271 14.59 15.45 21.16
CA ASP A 271 15.98 15.18 21.57
C ASP A 271 16.89 14.67 20.43
N GLU A 272 16.43 14.79 19.19
CA GLU A 272 17.18 14.44 17.97
C GLU A 272 17.68 12.99 17.91
N ILE A 273 17.11 12.09 18.73
CA ILE A 273 17.52 10.69 18.84
C ILE A 273 16.32 9.75 18.91
N HIS A 274 15.36 10.05 19.76
CA HIS A 274 14.28 9.12 20.06
C HIS A 274 12.98 9.52 19.38
N PHE A 275 12.28 8.54 18.82
CA PHE A 275 10.97 8.76 18.21
C PHE A 275 9.96 9.32 19.21
N ASP A 276 9.11 10.24 18.75
CA ASP A 276 7.92 10.63 19.49
C ASP A 276 6.87 9.50 19.55
N SER A 277 5.81 9.68 20.34
CA SER A 277 4.81 8.63 20.50
C SER A 277 4.03 8.32 19.22
N ALA A 278 3.84 9.29 18.32
CA ALA A 278 3.13 9.06 17.07
C ALA A 278 3.98 8.20 16.13
N SER A 279 5.25 8.60 16.00
CA SER A 279 6.28 7.96 15.19
C SER A 279 6.65 6.56 15.68
N ALA A 280 6.71 6.35 17.00
CA ALA A 280 6.93 5.01 17.57
C ALA A 280 5.78 4.05 17.24
N ARG A 281 4.52 4.54 17.25
CA ARG A 281 3.36 3.71 16.87
C ARG A 281 3.37 3.40 15.37
N GLU A 282 3.66 4.39 14.54
CA GLU A 282 3.81 4.21 13.09
C GLU A 282 4.93 3.21 12.76
N LEU A 283 6.09 3.34 13.41
CA LEU A 283 7.18 2.37 13.26
C LEU A 283 6.74 0.95 13.63
N GLY A 284 5.91 0.79 14.68
CA GLY A 284 5.30 -0.50 15.03
C GLY A 284 4.39 -1.07 13.94
N LEU A 285 3.63 -0.22 13.24
CA LEU A 285 2.87 -0.63 12.06
C LEU A 285 3.80 -1.07 10.93
N ARG A 286 4.87 -0.31 10.64
CA ARG A 286 5.87 -0.66 9.62
C ARG A 286 6.58 -1.99 9.91
N TYR A 287 6.87 -2.28 11.19
CA TYR A 287 7.38 -3.60 11.59
C TYR A 287 6.38 -4.71 11.22
N TYR A 288 5.08 -4.48 11.43
CA TYR A 288 4.06 -5.48 11.11
C TYR A 288 3.93 -5.66 9.60
N GLU A 289 3.98 -4.58 8.83
CA GLU A 289 3.97 -4.62 7.37
C GLU A 289 5.17 -5.42 6.83
N SER A 290 6.36 -5.19 7.40
CA SER A 290 7.57 -5.93 7.07
C SER A 290 7.50 -7.41 7.45
N PHE A 291 6.93 -7.72 8.63
CA PHE A 291 6.62 -9.10 9.03
C PHE A 291 5.70 -9.76 8.00
N GLN A 292 4.60 -9.11 7.65
CA GLN A 292 3.65 -9.64 6.66
C GLN A 292 4.35 -9.92 5.33
N TRP A 293 5.21 -9.01 4.86
CA TRP A 293 5.96 -9.20 3.61
C TRP A 293 6.87 -10.43 3.67
N SER A 294 7.56 -10.64 4.80
CA SER A 294 8.43 -11.80 4.98
C SER A 294 7.71 -13.15 4.92
N ILE A 295 6.41 -13.16 5.22
CA ILE A 295 5.57 -14.36 5.19
C ILE A 295 4.93 -14.52 3.81
N SER A 296 4.27 -13.48 3.29
CA SER A 296 3.52 -13.54 2.04
C SER A 296 4.41 -13.63 0.80
N SER A 297 5.66 -13.16 0.87
CA SER A 297 6.58 -13.26 -0.26
C SER A 297 7.19 -14.66 -0.46
N LYS A 298 7.01 -15.61 0.47
CA LYS A 298 7.54 -16.98 0.32
C LYS A 298 6.88 -17.74 -0.84
N PRO A 299 7.57 -18.71 -1.46
CA PRO A 299 6.95 -19.55 -2.48
C PRO A 299 5.77 -20.34 -1.93
N VAL A 300 4.68 -20.38 -2.70
CA VAL A 300 3.51 -21.26 -2.48
C VAL A 300 3.69 -22.63 -3.15
N LEU A 301 4.65 -22.74 -4.07
CA LEU A 301 5.07 -24.00 -4.69
C LEU A 301 6.56 -23.92 -5.02
N GLU A 302 7.29 -25.00 -4.73
CA GLU A 302 8.66 -25.22 -5.21
C GLU A 302 8.75 -26.60 -5.89
N LEU A 303 9.28 -26.61 -7.09
CA LEU A 303 9.43 -27.79 -7.94
C LEU A 303 10.93 -28.09 -8.08
N HIS A 304 11.47 -28.78 -7.08
CA HIS A 304 12.89 -29.12 -7.04
C HIS A 304 13.27 -30.19 -8.08
N PRO A 305 14.53 -30.19 -8.55
CA PRO A 305 15.04 -31.24 -9.41
C PRO A 305 15.08 -32.58 -8.67
N ASP A 306 14.98 -33.67 -9.42
CA ASP A 306 15.08 -35.04 -8.90
C ASP A 306 15.89 -35.92 -9.88
N GLU A 307 16.09 -37.19 -9.53
CA GLU A 307 16.90 -38.13 -10.32
C GLU A 307 16.34 -38.34 -11.75
N ALA A 308 15.02 -38.29 -11.92
CA ALA A 308 14.38 -38.45 -13.22
C ALA A 308 14.34 -37.13 -14.01
N PHE A 309 14.23 -36.01 -13.30
CA PHE A 309 14.11 -34.68 -13.87
C PHE A 309 15.10 -33.70 -13.25
N PRO A 310 16.34 -33.63 -13.76
CA PRO A 310 17.42 -32.85 -13.15
C PRO A 310 17.25 -31.32 -13.27
N ARG A 311 16.27 -30.85 -14.05
CA ARG A 311 15.91 -29.44 -14.16
C ARG A 311 14.41 -29.27 -14.41
N LYS A 312 13.80 -28.39 -13.61
CA LYS A 312 12.45 -27.86 -13.79
C LYS A 312 12.61 -26.34 -13.84
N SER A 313 12.30 -25.71 -14.96
CA SER A 313 12.69 -24.31 -15.19
C SER A 313 11.52 -23.41 -15.54
N GLU A 314 11.62 -22.64 -16.61
CA GLU A 314 10.66 -21.61 -17.00
C GLU A 314 9.29 -22.19 -17.36
N GLY A 315 8.26 -21.38 -17.12
CA GLY A 315 6.88 -21.72 -17.42
C GLY A 315 6.04 -20.45 -17.52
N ASP A 316 4.74 -20.65 -17.71
CA ASP A 316 3.75 -19.58 -17.80
C ASP A 316 2.40 -20.03 -17.26
N PHE A 317 1.53 -19.08 -16.94
CA PHE A 317 0.22 -19.27 -16.34
C PHE A 317 -0.90 -19.05 -17.34
N ILE A 318 -2.05 -19.65 -17.07
CA ILE A 318 -3.31 -19.22 -17.67
C ILE A 318 -4.47 -19.52 -16.72
N ARG A 319 -5.40 -18.57 -16.58
CA ARG A 319 -6.69 -18.83 -15.93
C ARG A 319 -7.67 -19.52 -16.88
N LEU A 320 -8.25 -20.61 -16.42
CA LEU A 320 -9.28 -21.36 -17.13
C LEU A 320 -10.68 -20.80 -16.84
N ASN A 321 -11.64 -21.10 -17.71
CA ASN A 321 -13.02 -20.61 -17.60
C ASN A 321 -13.76 -21.08 -16.33
N ASP A 322 -13.33 -22.19 -15.71
CA ASP A 322 -13.87 -22.66 -14.43
C ASP A 322 -13.28 -21.93 -13.22
N GLY A 323 -12.38 -20.97 -13.45
CA GLY A 323 -11.71 -20.16 -12.44
C GLY A 323 -10.39 -20.73 -11.94
N SER A 324 -10.07 -21.99 -12.26
CA SER A 324 -8.80 -22.62 -11.91
C SER A 324 -7.63 -22.00 -12.68
N LEU A 325 -6.43 -22.12 -12.11
CA LEU A 325 -5.19 -21.66 -12.73
C LEU A 325 -4.36 -22.86 -13.17
N LEU A 326 -3.85 -22.79 -14.39
CA LEU A 326 -2.95 -23.76 -14.98
C LEU A 326 -1.56 -23.13 -15.13
N PHE A 327 -0.52 -23.77 -14.61
CA PHE A 327 0.86 -23.38 -14.81
C PHE A 327 1.56 -24.45 -15.65
N ILE A 328 2.01 -24.10 -16.86
CA ILE A 328 2.73 -25.01 -17.77
C ILE A 328 4.21 -24.65 -17.77
N TYR A 329 5.08 -25.62 -17.56
CA TYR A 329 6.52 -25.40 -17.46
C TYR A 329 7.35 -26.50 -18.12
N THR A 330 8.62 -26.18 -18.41
CA THR A 330 9.59 -27.09 -18.99
C THR A 330 10.23 -27.98 -17.91
N ARG A 331 10.17 -29.31 -18.08
CA ARG A 331 10.96 -30.28 -17.28
C ARG A 331 11.93 -31.09 -18.14
N PHE A 332 13.20 -31.13 -17.76
CA PHE A 332 14.26 -31.79 -18.50
C PHE A 332 14.44 -33.24 -18.03
N ARG A 333 14.84 -34.14 -18.94
CA ARG A 333 14.96 -35.58 -18.67
C ARG A 333 16.38 -36.14 -18.75
N THR A 334 17.19 -35.68 -19.71
CA THR A 334 18.52 -36.29 -19.99
C THR A 334 19.69 -35.58 -19.32
N GLY A 335 19.44 -34.38 -18.78
CA GLY A 335 20.43 -33.51 -18.16
C GLY A 335 19.83 -32.12 -17.91
N ALA A 336 20.65 -31.17 -17.45
CA ALA A 336 20.20 -29.83 -17.07
C ALA A 336 20.57 -28.73 -18.09
N SER A 337 21.24 -29.09 -19.19
CA SER A 337 21.64 -28.16 -20.25
C SER A 337 20.45 -27.64 -21.03
N ASP A 338 20.51 -26.42 -21.56
CA ASP A 338 19.48 -25.86 -22.49
C ASP A 338 19.29 -26.70 -23.77
N HIS A 339 20.19 -27.67 -24.01
CA HIS A 339 20.19 -28.58 -25.16
C HIS A 339 19.67 -29.98 -24.84
N ASP A 340 19.51 -30.32 -23.56
CA ASP A 340 19.02 -31.62 -23.14
C ASP A 340 17.52 -31.79 -23.45
N ALA A 341 17.08 -33.04 -23.60
CA ALA A 341 15.69 -33.32 -23.93
C ALA A 341 14.78 -32.97 -22.75
N ALA A 342 13.76 -32.15 -23.01
CA ALA A 342 12.73 -31.74 -22.07
C ALA A 342 11.34 -31.96 -22.65
N GLU A 343 10.34 -31.78 -21.80
CA GLU A 343 8.93 -31.88 -22.12
C GLU A 343 8.13 -30.84 -21.32
N LEU A 344 6.93 -30.53 -21.80
CA LEU A 344 6.04 -29.57 -21.15
C LEU A 344 5.07 -30.31 -20.24
N VAL A 345 4.96 -29.84 -18.99
CA VAL A 345 4.05 -30.39 -17.98
C VAL A 345 3.31 -29.28 -17.27
N SER A 346 2.26 -29.63 -16.53
CA SER A 346 1.44 -28.64 -15.81
C SER A 346 1.19 -28.95 -14.33
N ARG A 347 0.89 -27.88 -13.60
CA ARG A 347 0.30 -27.84 -12.26
C ARG A 347 -1.01 -27.09 -12.31
N VAL A 348 -1.99 -27.49 -11.49
CA VAL A 348 -3.29 -26.82 -11.39
C VAL A 348 -3.50 -26.29 -9.98
N SER A 349 -4.05 -25.08 -9.84
CA SER A 349 -4.58 -24.53 -8.60
C SER A 349 -6.07 -24.29 -8.73
N ASN A 350 -6.83 -24.71 -7.71
CA ASN A 350 -8.29 -24.53 -7.63
C ASN A 350 -8.70 -23.49 -6.57
N ASP A 351 -7.73 -22.82 -5.96
CA ASP A 351 -7.90 -21.88 -4.84
C ASP A 351 -7.14 -20.57 -5.08
N ASP A 352 -7.07 -20.17 -6.36
CA ASP A 352 -6.47 -18.91 -6.81
C ASP A 352 -4.97 -18.79 -6.45
N GLY A 353 -4.24 -19.89 -6.69
CA GLY A 353 -2.79 -19.97 -6.53
C GLY A 353 -2.31 -20.14 -5.10
N GLN A 354 -3.20 -20.37 -4.13
CA GLN A 354 -2.82 -20.63 -2.74
C GLN A 354 -2.20 -22.02 -2.56
N SER A 355 -2.71 -23.02 -3.27
CA SER A 355 -2.15 -24.37 -3.32
C SER A 355 -2.19 -24.92 -4.75
N TRP A 356 -1.34 -25.91 -5.00
CA TRP A 356 -1.16 -26.50 -6.33
C TRP A 356 -1.21 -28.02 -6.25
N SER A 357 -1.66 -28.65 -7.34
CA SER A 357 -1.66 -30.10 -7.50
C SER A 357 -0.27 -30.70 -7.24
N ASN A 358 -0.21 -31.85 -6.60
CA ASN A 358 1.06 -32.49 -6.22
C ASN A 358 1.69 -33.38 -7.32
N VAL A 359 1.06 -33.52 -8.50
CA VAL A 359 1.51 -34.39 -9.59
C VAL A 359 1.56 -33.63 -10.92
N ASP A 360 2.58 -33.94 -11.73
CA ASP A 360 2.72 -33.49 -13.12
C ASP A 360 1.68 -34.11 -14.04
N ALA A 361 0.92 -33.27 -14.73
CA ALA A 361 0.18 -33.67 -15.93
C ALA A 361 1.01 -33.37 -17.18
N LEU A 362 1.25 -34.38 -18.02
CA LEU A 362 1.96 -34.21 -19.29
C LEU A 362 1.11 -33.37 -20.26
N VAL A 363 1.71 -32.29 -20.76
CA VAL A 363 1.09 -31.41 -21.77
C VAL A 363 1.60 -31.77 -23.16
N LEU A 364 2.93 -31.80 -23.34
CA LEU A 364 3.56 -32.05 -24.63
C LEU A 364 4.87 -32.84 -24.45
N ARG A 365 5.03 -33.93 -25.21
CA ARG A 365 6.32 -34.65 -25.28
C ARG A 365 7.30 -33.89 -26.16
N ASN A 366 8.59 -34.14 -25.97
CA ASN A 366 9.62 -33.63 -26.89
C ASN A 366 9.32 -34.04 -28.33
N GLU A 367 9.15 -33.05 -29.21
CA GLU A 367 8.97 -33.21 -30.65
C GLU A 367 10.12 -32.61 -31.46
N GLY A 368 11.07 -31.93 -30.80
CA GLY A 368 12.32 -31.48 -31.40
C GLY A 368 13.38 -32.58 -31.38
N GLN A 369 14.37 -32.47 -32.26
CA GLN A 369 15.52 -33.40 -32.23
C GLN A 369 16.40 -33.20 -30.99
N MET A 370 16.35 -32.02 -30.37
CA MET A 370 17.01 -31.73 -29.09
C MET A 370 15.98 -31.53 -27.99
N ASN A 371 15.16 -30.47 -28.08
CA ASN A 371 14.34 -30.04 -26.94
C ASN A 371 13.05 -29.27 -27.35
N VAL A 372 12.08 -29.20 -26.45
CA VAL A 372 10.98 -28.22 -26.41
C VAL A 372 11.02 -27.42 -25.09
N MET A 373 10.87 -26.10 -25.14
CA MET A 373 11.02 -25.24 -23.94
C MET A 373 10.46 -23.82 -24.12
N SER A 374 10.60 -22.96 -23.10
CA SER A 374 10.23 -21.53 -23.12
C SER A 374 8.77 -21.25 -23.44
N VAL A 375 7.90 -21.64 -22.50
CA VAL A 375 6.44 -21.52 -22.63
C VAL A 375 5.97 -20.06 -22.56
N SER A 376 5.11 -19.63 -23.47
CA SER A 376 4.19 -18.49 -23.23
C SER A 376 2.75 -18.91 -23.48
N LEU A 377 1.81 -18.43 -22.67
CA LEU A 377 0.39 -18.71 -22.75
C LEU A 377 -0.39 -17.42 -22.95
N LEU A 378 -1.42 -17.48 -23.78
CA LEU A 378 -2.29 -16.32 -23.99
C LEU A 378 -3.71 -16.78 -24.32
N ARG A 379 -4.71 -16.24 -23.60
CA ARG A 379 -6.10 -16.37 -24.01
C ARG A 379 -6.40 -15.32 -25.06
N LEU A 380 -6.74 -15.78 -26.26
CA LEU A 380 -7.03 -14.93 -27.41
C LEU A 380 -8.44 -14.33 -27.32
N HIS A 381 -8.64 -13.20 -27.99
CA HIS A 381 -9.97 -12.56 -28.10
C HIS A 381 -11.05 -13.46 -28.73
N ASP A 382 -10.67 -14.49 -29.49
CA ASP A 382 -11.61 -15.48 -30.04
C ASP A 382 -11.94 -16.64 -29.06
N GLY A 383 -11.42 -16.56 -27.83
CA GLY A 383 -11.68 -17.50 -26.74
C GLY A 383 -10.71 -18.67 -26.65
N ARG A 384 -9.89 -18.92 -27.68
CA ARG A 384 -8.89 -20.01 -27.66
C ARG A 384 -7.74 -19.68 -26.71
N ILE A 385 -7.06 -20.71 -26.22
CA ILE A 385 -5.77 -20.58 -25.52
C ILE A 385 -4.66 -20.88 -26.53
N ALA A 386 -3.71 -19.96 -26.68
CA ALA A 386 -2.49 -20.15 -27.46
C ALA A 386 -1.34 -20.59 -26.56
N LEU A 387 -0.63 -21.64 -26.96
CA LEU A 387 0.60 -22.14 -26.33
C LEU A 387 1.77 -21.93 -27.28
N PHE A 388 2.64 -21.00 -26.92
CA PHE A 388 3.89 -20.70 -27.62
C PHE A 388 5.04 -21.43 -26.94
N TYR A 389 5.92 -22.04 -27.72
CA TYR A 389 7.12 -22.70 -27.20
C TYR A 389 8.17 -22.84 -28.32
N LEU A 390 9.42 -23.07 -27.93
CA LEU A 390 10.52 -23.36 -28.84
C LEU A 390 10.54 -24.84 -29.21
N VAL A 391 10.72 -25.14 -30.49
CA VAL A 391 11.14 -26.46 -30.98
C VAL A 391 12.60 -26.35 -31.41
N LYS A 392 13.46 -27.13 -30.77
CA LYS A 392 14.91 -27.10 -30.97
C LYS A 392 15.38 -28.38 -31.64
N ASN A 393 15.85 -28.25 -32.88
CA ASN A 393 16.39 -29.36 -33.67
C ASN A 393 17.91 -29.35 -33.73
N SER A 394 18.54 -28.17 -33.75
CA SER A 394 20.00 -28.04 -33.81
C SER A 394 20.46 -26.64 -33.36
N LEU A 395 21.78 -26.38 -33.41
CA LEU A 395 22.34 -25.04 -33.22
C LEU A 395 22.03 -24.07 -34.38
N SER A 396 21.42 -24.55 -35.46
CA SER A 396 21.01 -23.75 -36.62
C SER A 396 19.51 -23.81 -36.91
N ASP A 397 18.73 -24.57 -36.13
CA ASP A 397 17.27 -24.69 -36.25
C ASP A 397 16.66 -24.81 -34.84
N CYS A 398 16.25 -23.66 -34.33
CA CYS A 398 15.50 -23.50 -33.10
C CYS A 398 14.46 -22.41 -33.39
N ARG A 399 13.18 -22.76 -33.42
CA ARG A 399 12.12 -21.83 -33.86
C ARG A 399 10.94 -21.89 -32.89
N PRO A 400 10.34 -20.73 -32.56
CA PRO A 400 9.08 -20.72 -31.85
C PRO A 400 7.94 -21.21 -32.75
N VAL A 401 7.04 -21.96 -32.13
CA VAL A 401 5.78 -22.44 -32.73
C VAL A 401 4.63 -22.07 -31.81
N VAL A 402 3.42 -22.09 -32.35
CA VAL A 402 2.17 -21.92 -31.58
C VAL A 402 1.24 -23.10 -31.79
N ARG A 403 0.58 -23.55 -30.73
CA ARG A 403 -0.57 -24.46 -30.76
C ARG A 403 -1.78 -23.80 -30.13
N PHE A 404 -2.98 -24.22 -30.52
CA PHE A 404 -4.22 -23.69 -29.97
C PHE A 404 -5.04 -24.76 -29.28
N SER A 405 -5.65 -24.39 -28.17
CA SER A 405 -6.65 -25.16 -27.44
C SER A 405 -8.00 -24.45 -27.52
N SER A 406 -9.06 -25.19 -27.85
CA SER A 406 -10.46 -24.71 -27.82
C SER A 406 -11.27 -25.36 -26.70
N ASP A 407 -10.64 -26.18 -25.85
CA ASP A 407 -11.30 -26.99 -24.81
C ASP A 407 -10.67 -26.80 -23.42
N GLU A 408 -10.15 -25.61 -23.15
CA GLU A 408 -9.52 -25.22 -21.87
C GLU A 408 -8.29 -26.07 -21.52
N ALA A 409 -7.35 -26.13 -22.47
CA ALA A 409 -6.04 -26.78 -22.39
C ALA A 409 -6.08 -28.32 -22.24
N LYS A 410 -7.20 -28.95 -22.58
CA LYS A 410 -7.33 -30.42 -22.56
C LYS A 410 -6.71 -31.06 -23.79
N SER A 411 -6.79 -30.40 -24.95
CA SER A 411 -6.14 -30.81 -26.18
C SER A 411 -5.56 -29.63 -26.95
N TRP A 412 -4.59 -29.90 -27.81
CA TRP A 412 -3.84 -28.89 -28.56
C TRP A 412 -3.84 -29.22 -30.06
N SER A 413 -4.00 -28.22 -30.91
CA SER A 413 -3.87 -28.34 -32.37
C SER A 413 -2.45 -28.76 -32.78
N GLU A 414 -2.26 -29.14 -34.05
CA GLU A 414 -0.92 -29.21 -34.66
C GLU A 414 -0.16 -27.88 -34.55
N PRO A 415 1.20 -27.90 -34.53
CA PRO A 415 1.99 -26.70 -34.33
C PRO A 415 2.04 -25.87 -35.62
N ILE A 416 1.85 -24.56 -35.48
CA ILE A 416 2.04 -23.58 -36.54
C ILE A 416 3.38 -22.88 -36.30
N GLN A 417 4.24 -22.89 -37.31
CA GLN A 417 5.53 -22.21 -37.24
C GLN A 417 5.35 -20.69 -37.33
N ILE A 418 6.06 -19.96 -36.49
CA ILE A 418 6.06 -18.49 -36.48
C ILE A 418 7.12 -17.96 -37.45
N ILE A 419 8.26 -18.65 -37.52
CA ILE A 419 9.39 -18.31 -38.40
C ILE A 419 9.26 -19.14 -39.68
N PRO A 420 9.11 -18.51 -40.87
CA PRO A 420 9.03 -19.21 -42.15
C PRO A 420 10.26 -20.08 -42.42
N ASP A 421 10.10 -21.15 -43.19
CA ASP A 421 11.19 -22.10 -43.48
C ASP A 421 12.37 -21.44 -44.20
N GLU A 422 12.13 -20.44 -45.06
CA GLU A 422 13.15 -19.64 -45.72
C GLU A 422 14.01 -18.80 -44.75
N GLU A 423 13.52 -18.58 -43.53
CA GLU A 423 14.21 -17.84 -42.48
C GLU A 423 14.79 -18.76 -41.40
N THR A 424 14.83 -20.08 -41.62
CA THR A 424 15.32 -21.06 -40.64
C THR A 424 16.63 -20.62 -40.00
N GLY A 425 16.67 -20.71 -38.67
CA GLY A 425 17.76 -20.22 -37.86
C GLY A 425 17.60 -20.59 -36.39
N TYR A 426 18.45 -20.02 -35.55
CA TYR A 426 18.36 -20.17 -34.10
C TYR A 426 17.69 -18.94 -33.49
N PHE A 427 16.39 -19.01 -33.26
CA PHE A 427 15.55 -17.98 -32.66
C PHE A 427 15.16 -18.37 -31.24
N VAL A 428 15.29 -17.41 -30.32
CA VAL A 428 14.89 -17.55 -28.93
C VAL A 428 13.70 -16.64 -28.66
N LEU A 429 12.59 -17.25 -28.29
CA LEU A 429 11.47 -16.64 -27.59
C LEU A 429 11.63 -17.00 -26.11
N ASN A 430 11.65 -16.01 -25.23
CA ASN A 430 11.67 -16.27 -23.80
C ASN A 430 10.25 -16.58 -23.30
N ASN A 431 10.13 -17.26 -22.15
CA ASN A 431 8.83 -17.52 -21.52
C ASN A 431 8.10 -16.21 -21.19
N ASP A 432 6.77 -16.25 -21.30
CA ASP A 432 5.86 -15.15 -20.93
C ASP A 432 6.16 -13.81 -21.65
N ARG A 433 6.22 -13.80 -22.98
CA ARG A 433 6.61 -12.58 -23.76
C ARG A 433 5.65 -12.16 -24.87
N VAL A 434 4.58 -12.92 -25.10
CA VAL A 434 3.69 -12.70 -26.25
C VAL A 434 2.50 -11.85 -25.84
N VAL A 435 2.21 -10.80 -26.61
CA VAL A 435 1.07 -9.90 -26.35
C VAL A 435 0.06 -9.93 -27.49
N GLN A 436 -1.22 -9.71 -27.16
CA GLN A 436 -2.27 -9.39 -28.12
C GLN A 436 -2.68 -7.92 -27.96
N LEU A 437 -2.58 -7.16 -29.04
CA LEU A 437 -2.98 -5.75 -29.12
C LEU A 437 -4.42 -5.63 -29.58
N GLU A 438 -5.13 -4.57 -29.19
CA GLU A 438 -6.46 -4.28 -29.75
C GLU A 438 -6.37 -3.84 -31.24
N PRO A 439 -7.25 -4.31 -32.16
CA PRO A 439 -8.37 -5.23 -31.93
C PRO A 439 -8.05 -6.75 -32.05
N GLY A 440 -6.79 -7.16 -32.14
CA GLY A 440 -6.44 -8.59 -32.11
C GLY A 440 -5.06 -9.01 -32.62
N ARG A 441 -4.16 -8.07 -32.98
CA ARG A 441 -2.83 -8.38 -33.52
C ARG A 441 -1.96 -9.05 -32.45
N LEU A 442 -1.35 -10.19 -32.77
CA LEU A 442 -0.34 -10.82 -31.92
C LEU A 442 1.04 -10.27 -32.26
N VAL A 443 1.89 -10.08 -31.25
CA VAL A 443 3.30 -9.69 -31.43
C VAL A 443 4.21 -10.59 -30.59
N VAL A 444 5.19 -11.20 -31.24
CA VAL A 444 6.14 -12.17 -30.67
C VAL A 444 7.57 -11.63 -30.82
N PRO A 445 8.21 -11.17 -29.73
CA PRO A 445 9.59 -10.70 -29.78
C PRO A 445 10.57 -11.88 -29.77
N VAL A 446 11.62 -11.83 -30.60
CA VAL A 446 12.60 -12.92 -30.72
C VAL A 446 14.03 -12.39 -30.84
N ALA A 447 14.98 -13.16 -30.30
CA ALA A 447 16.41 -12.96 -30.53
C ALA A 447 16.95 -14.04 -31.49
N ARG A 448 17.58 -13.60 -32.59
CA ARG A 448 18.21 -14.47 -33.60
C ARG A 448 19.70 -14.59 -33.33
N HIS A 449 20.17 -15.83 -33.20
CA HIS A 449 21.58 -16.18 -32.98
C HIS A 449 22.25 -16.85 -34.18
N ALA A 450 21.48 -17.43 -35.09
CA ALA A 450 22.01 -18.01 -36.31
C ALA A 450 20.98 -17.89 -37.43
N SER A 451 21.44 -17.76 -38.67
CA SER A 451 20.64 -17.87 -39.88
C SER A 451 21.10 -19.07 -40.72
N LEU A 452 20.26 -19.49 -41.65
CA LEU A 452 20.58 -20.55 -42.62
C LEU A 452 21.94 -20.28 -43.32
N GLY A 453 22.85 -21.25 -43.26
CA GLY A 453 24.19 -21.15 -43.85
C GLY A 453 25.24 -20.46 -42.97
N SER A 454 24.89 -19.97 -41.78
CA SER A 454 25.87 -19.44 -40.82
C SER A 454 26.83 -20.56 -40.34
N PRO A 455 28.15 -20.31 -40.29
CA PRO A 455 29.12 -21.34 -39.88
C PRO A 455 29.07 -21.66 -38.38
N LYS A 456 28.60 -20.71 -37.56
CA LYS A 456 28.37 -20.86 -36.12
C LYS A 456 27.37 -19.80 -35.63
N PRO A 457 26.71 -20.01 -34.46
CA PRO A 457 25.89 -18.99 -33.85
C PRO A 457 26.69 -17.75 -33.39
N ASP A 458 26.10 -16.55 -33.55
CA ASP A 458 26.45 -15.32 -32.84
C ASP A 458 25.65 -15.24 -31.54
N TRP A 459 26.28 -15.59 -30.42
CA TRP A 459 25.63 -15.51 -29.11
C TRP A 459 25.38 -14.07 -28.64
N SER A 460 25.90 -13.04 -29.33
CA SER A 460 25.51 -11.65 -29.06
C SER A 460 24.09 -11.37 -29.53
N GLY A 461 23.62 -12.08 -30.56
CA GLY A 461 22.24 -12.01 -31.04
C GLY A 461 21.88 -10.71 -31.78
N GLU A 462 20.80 -10.80 -32.54
CA GLU A 462 20.08 -9.68 -33.14
C GLU A 462 18.60 -9.81 -32.78
N VAL A 463 17.94 -8.71 -32.47
CA VAL A 463 16.55 -8.74 -31.97
C VAL A 463 15.59 -8.19 -33.04
N THR A 464 14.44 -8.87 -33.16
CA THR A 464 13.31 -8.50 -34.03
C THR A 464 11.99 -8.96 -33.40
N ALA A 465 10.88 -8.77 -34.10
CA ALA A 465 9.57 -9.28 -33.72
C ALA A 465 8.86 -9.89 -34.94
N TYR A 466 7.95 -10.81 -34.68
CA TYR A 466 6.97 -11.32 -35.65
C TYR A 466 5.57 -10.91 -35.19
N PHE A 467 4.65 -10.72 -36.12
CA PHE A 467 3.27 -10.39 -35.81
C PHE A 467 2.28 -11.18 -36.67
N SER A 468 1.07 -11.32 -36.15
CA SER A 468 -0.04 -11.99 -36.82
C SER A 468 -1.32 -11.16 -36.67
N ASP A 469 -2.02 -10.93 -37.77
CA ASP A 469 -3.27 -10.17 -37.84
C ASP A 469 -4.51 -11.08 -37.96
N ASP A 470 -4.32 -12.40 -37.93
CA ASP A 470 -5.35 -13.42 -38.16
C ASP A 470 -5.40 -14.47 -37.04
N PHE A 471 -5.19 -14.01 -35.79
CA PHE A 471 -5.22 -14.84 -34.58
C PHE A 471 -4.23 -16.02 -34.62
N GLY A 472 -3.04 -15.76 -35.17
CA GLY A 472 -1.88 -16.66 -35.15
C GLY A 472 -1.90 -17.71 -36.27
N ALA A 473 -2.74 -17.57 -37.29
CA ALA A 473 -2.78 -18.48 -38.44
C ALA A 473 -1.63 -18.21 -39.43
N THR A 474 -1.27 -16.94 -39.65
CA THR A 474 -0.13 -16.52 -40.48
C THR A 474 0.73 -15.48 -39.75
N TRP A 475 2.03 -15.46 -40.05
CA TRP A 475 3.03 -14.66 -39.35
C TRP A 475 3.89 -13.85 -40.31
N PHE A 476 4.21 -12.62 -39.93
CA PHE A 476 5.04 -11.69 -40.69
C PHE A 476 6.15 -11.14 -39.80
N ARG A 477 7.38 -11.07 -40.34
CA ARG A 477 8.50 -10.44 -39.63
C ARG A 477 8.37 -8.92 -39.66
N SER A 478 8.72 -8.27 -38.55
CA SER A 478 9.03 -6.85 -38.53
C SER A 478 10.11 -6.51 -39.56
N SER A 479 10.05 -5.30 -40.11
CA SER A 479 11.08 -4.81 -41.03
C SER A 479 12.39 -4.45 -40.30
N THR A 480 12.35 -4.31 -38.97
CA THR A 480 13.52 -4.01 -38.14
C THR A 480 14.16 -5.27 -37.59
N LEU A 481 15.46 -5.41 -37.82
CA LEU A 481 16.33 -6.40 -37.18
C LEU A 481 17.62 -5.68 -36.81
N GLN A 482 17.99 -5.71 -35.54
CA GLN A 482 19.11 -4.89 -35.07
C GLN A 482 19.92 -5.56 -33.96
N ALA A 483 21.22 -5.27 -34.00
CA ALA A 483 22.19 -5.58 -32.96
C ALA A 483 22.25 -4.45 -31.93
N ALA A 484 22.68 -4.76 -30.71
CA ALA A 484 22.88 -3.76 -29.65
C ALA A 484 24.33 -3.30 -29.54
N TYR A 485 24.53 -2.05 -29.15
CA TYR A 485 25.84 -1.46 -28.92
C TYR A 485 25.84 -0.66 -27.62
N ASP A 486 27.00 -0.60 -26.94
CA ASP A 486 27.19 0.29 -25.80
C ASP A 486 27.40 1.76 -26.25
N ALA A 487 27.51 2.67 -25.28
CA ALA A 487 27.74 4.09 -25.56
C ALA A 487 29.08 4.38 -26.28
N ALA A 488 30.04 3.46 -26.22
CA ALA A 488 31.32 3.55 -26.93
C ALA A 488 31.27 2.91 -28.32
N GLY A 489 30.12 2.36 -28.73
CA GLY A 489 29.93 1.69 -30.02
C GLY A 489 30.42 0.25 -30.06
N ASN A 490 30.76 -0.36 -28.92
CA ASN A 490 31.13 -1.77 -28.86
C ASN A 490 29.89 -2.64 -28.96
N ARG A 491 29.99 -3.76 -29.69
CA ARG A 491 28.93 -4.76 -29.78
C ARG A 491 28.69 -5.38 -28.41
N ILE A 492 27.44 -5.40 -27.98
CA ILE A 492 26.99 -6.08 -26.76
C ILE A 492 25.97 -7.17 -27.08
N ALA A 493 25.73 -8.06 -26.13
CA ALA A 493 24.69 -9.07 -26.27
C ALA A 493 23.30 -8.43 -26.15
N ALA A 494 22.37 -8.82 -27.01
CA ALA A 494 20.95 -8.51 -26.96
C ALA A 494 20.16 -9.80 -27.16
N GLN A 495 19.43 -10.20 -26.11
CA GLN A 495 18.78 -11.49 -26.03
C GLN A 495 17.41 -11.37 -25.38
N GLU A 496 16.59 -12.42 -25.51
CA GLU A 496 15.36 -12.66 -24.72
C GLU A 496 14.50 -11.39 -24.52
N PRO A 497 14.12 -10.69 -25.62
CA PRO A 497 13.29 -9.49 -25.52
C PRO A 497 11.88 -9.80 -25.02
N GLY A 498 11.23 -8.79 -24.43
CA GLY A 498 9.79 -8.79 -24.13
C GLY A 498 9.12 -7.51 -24.60
N ILE A 499 7.79 -7.50 -24.70
CA ILE A 499 6.99 -6.37 -25.19
C ILE A 499 5.84 -6.09 -24.23
N VAL A 500 5.52 -4.80 -24.04
CA VAL A 500 4.30 -4.32 -23.37
C VAL A 500 3.70 -3.18 -24.19
N GLU A 501 2.37 -3.17 -24.29
CA GLU A 501 1.63 -2.06 -24.91
C GLU A 501 1.49 -0.90 -23.91
N LEU A 502 1.85 0.31 -24.34
CA LEU A 502 1.75 1.55 -23.58
C LEU A 502 0.34 2.15 -23.66
N ARG A 503 -0.04 2.99 -22.69
CA ARG A 503 -1.38 3.62 -22.65
C ARG A 503 -1.72 4.46 -23.89
N ASP A 504 -0.71 4.97 -24.59
CA ASP A 504 -0.88 5.75 -25.81
C ASP A 504 -0.90 4.89 -27.10
N GLY A 505 -0.88 3.56 -26.95
CA GLY A 505 -0.91 2.59 -28.06
C GLY A 505 0.46 2.31 -28.70
N ARG A 506 1.53 2.96 -28.24
CA ARG A 506 2.90 2.56 -28.63
C ARG A 506 3.27 1.24 -27.96
N LEU A 507 4.21 0.50 -28.55
CA LEU A 507 4.80 -0.68 -27.89
C LEU A 507 6.17 -0.31 -27.32
N MET A 508 6.46 -0.78 -26.11
CA MET A 508 7.80 -0.79 -25.54
C MET A 508 8.34 -2.22 -25.55
N MET A 509 9.51 -2.40 -26.13
CA MET A 509 10.29 -3.64 -26.02
C MET A 509 11.41 -3.43 -25.01
N TRP A 510 11.60 -4.34 -24.07
CA TRP A 510 12.78 -4.41 -23.20
C TRP A 510 13.65 -5.61 -23.57
N ILE A 511 14.96 -5.49 -23.36
CA ILE A 511 15.97 -6.38 -23.91
C ILE A 511 17.02 -6.69 -22.85
N ARG A 512 17.26 -7.99 -22.62
CA ARG A 512 18.38 -8.46 -21.79
C ARG A 512 19.69 -8.17 -22.50
N THR A 513 20.63 -7.56 -21.78
CA THR A 513 21.99 -7.32 -22.29
C THR A 513 23.08 -7.75 -21.31
N ASP A 514 24.33 -7.68 -21.76
CA ASP A 514 25.52 -7.86 -20.92
C ASP A 514 26.25 -6.55 -20.62
N ALA A 515 25.63 -5.40 -20.94
CA ALA A 515 26.12 -4.07 -20.60
C ALA A 515 25.83 -3.66 -19.14
N GLY A 516 25.26 -4.56 -18.33
CA GLY A 516 24.88 -4.28 -16.94
C GLY A 516 23.57 -3.49 -16.78
N LEU A 517 22.79 -3.36 -17.85
CA LEU A 517 21.52 -2.63 -17.94
C LEU A 517 20.54 -3.38 -18.86
N GLN A 518 19.23 -3.29 -18.61
CA GLN A 518 18.26 -3.61 -19.64
C GLN A 518 18.24 -2.49 -20.70
N TYR A 519 18.06 -2.86 -21.96
CA TYR A 519 17.88 -1.92 -23.06
C TYR A 519 16.41 -1.87 -23.47
N GLN A 520 15.99 -0.82 -24.17
CA GLN A 520 14.63 -0.68 -24.67
C GLN A 520 14.57 -0.18 -26.12
N SER A 521 13.42 -0.42 -26.75
CA SER A 521 13.04 0.06 -28.08
C SER A 521 11.54 0.37 -28.11
N HIS A 522 11.10 1.24 -29.01
CA HIS A 522 9.69 1.57 -29.17
C HIS A 522 9.18 1.31 -30.59
N SER A 523 7.91 0.96 -30.70
CA SER A 523 7.17 0.89 -31.96
C SER A 523 5.95 1.81 -31.92
N GLU A 524 5.82 2.68 -32.92
CA GLU A 524 4.65 3.56 -33.10
C GLU A 524 3.61 2.97 -34.06
N ASN A 525 3.96 1.86 -34.72
CA ASN A 525 3.15 1.20 -35.74
C ASN A 525 2.94 -0.29 -35.43
N ARG A 526 2.59 -0.57 -34.17
CA ARG A 526 2.08 -1.88 -33.72
C ARG A 526 3.01 -3.04 -34.09
N GLY A 527 4.33 -2.84 -33.91
CA GLY A 527 5.38 -3.85 -34.08
C GLY A 527 6.02 -3.95 -35.47
N GLU A 528 5.56 -3.19 -36.46
CA GLU A 528 6.07 -3.27 -37.85
C GLU A 528 7.49 -2.71 -38.00
N THR A 529 7.81 -1.66 -37.26
CA THR A 529 9.16 -1.09 -37.12
C THR A 529 9.48 -0.77 -35.68
N TRP A 530 10.77 -0.78 -35.34
CA TRP A 530 11.28 -0.51 -34.01
C TRP A 530 12.36 0.58 -34.04
N SER A 531 12.37 1.45 -33.04
CA SER A 531 13.41 2.47 -32.86
C SER A 531 14.76 1.83 -32.53
N PRO A 532 15.89 2.55 -32.69
CA PRO A 532 17.18 2.10 -32.19
C PRO A 532 17.13 1.76 -30.69
N PHE A 533 17.96 0.80 -30.27
CA PHE A 533 18.06 0.41 -28.86
C PHE A 533 18.72 1.50 -28.02
N VAL A 534 18.14 1.78 -26.86
CA VAL A 534 18.67 2.72 -25.87
C VAL A 534 18.74 2.06 -24.50
N ALA A 535 19.76 2.39 -23.72
CA ALA A 535 19.88 1.88 -22.34
C ALA A 535 18.78 2.45 -21.44
N THR A 536 18.29 1.64 -20.51
CA THR A 536 17.31 2.07 -19.48
C THR A 536 18.00 2.40 -18.16
N SER A 537 17.21 2.83 -17.16
CA SER A 537 17.64 2.95 -15.76
C SER A 537 17.68 1.61 -15.01
N ILE A 538 17.20 0.51 -15.62
CA ILE A 538 17.10 -0.81 -14.98
C ILE A 538 18.46 -1.51 -15.00
N ALA A 539 19.20 -1.35 -13.91
CA ALA A 539 20.44 -2.05 -13.63
C ALA A 539 20.20 -3.56 -13.45
N SER A 540 20.84 -4.36 -14.30
CA SER A 540 20.61 -5.80 -14.36
C SER A 540 21.86 -6.54 -14.87
N PRO A 541 22.16 -7.76 -14.37
CA PRO A 541 23.14 -8.66 -14.98
C PRO A 541 22.64 -9.18 -16.33
N ARG A 542 23.39 -10.10 -16.95
CA ARG A 542 22.95 -10.85 -18.15
C ARG A 542 21.84 -11.86 -17.79
N SER A 543 20.65 -11.34 -17.50
CA SER A 543 19.46 -12.06 -17.05
C SER A 543 18.19 -11.44 -17.65
N PRO A 544 17.17 -12.25 -18.01
CA PRO A 544 15.89 -11.74 -18.47
C PRO A 544 15.16 -10.95 -17.37
N ALA A 545 14.42 -9.94 -17.79
CA ALA A 545 13.42 -9.24 -16.98
C ALA A 545 12.01 -9.55 -17.51
N THR A 546 11.00 -9.37 -16.67
CA THR A 546 9.58 -9.39 -17.05
C THR A 546 8.97 -8.04 -16.71
N ILE A 547 8.21 -7.46 -17.65
CA ILE A 547 7.49 -6.21 -17.43
C ILE A 547 6.06 -6.38 -17.94
N GLU A 548 5.07 -6.22 -17.07
CA GLU A 548 3.66 -6.31 -17.45
C GLU A 548 2.81 -5.21 -16.84
N ARG A 549 1.66 -4.94 -17.47
CA ARG A 549 0.71 -3.97 -16.99
C ARG A 549 -0.22 -4.61 -15.95
N ILE A 550 -0.25 -4.04 -14.75
CA ILE A 550 -1.19 -4.41 -13.69
C ILE A 550 -2.60 -3.98 -14.14
N PRO A 551 -3.56 -4.90 -14.38
CA PRO A 551 -4.86 -4.52 -14.96
C PRO A 551 -5.68 -3.57 -14.09
N ALA A 552 -5.59 -3.73 -12.76
CA ALA A 552 -6.39 -2.97 -11.80
C ALA A 552 -6.00 -1.48 -11.71
N THR A 553 -4.73 -1.15 -11.95
CA THR A 553 -4.19 0.21 -11.79
C THR A 553 -3.72 0.82 -13.10
N GLY A 554 -3.39 -0.03 -14.08
CA GLY A 554 -2.74 0.35 -15.31
C GLY A 554 -1.26 0.68 -15.13
N ASP A 555 -0.65 0.46 -13.96
CA ASP A 555 0.78 0.67 -13.74
C ASP A 555 1.60 -0.48 -14.35
N LEU A 556 2.90 -0.29 -14.57
CA LEU A 556 3.80 -1.37 -15.01
C LEU A 556 4.49 -2.01 -13.80
N LEU A 557 4.50 -3.34 -13.72
CA LEU A 557 5.26 -4.14 -12.76
C LEU A 557 6.48 -4.75 -13.47
N ALA A 558 7.68 -4.46 -12.98
CA ALA A 558 8.90 -5.11 -13.44
C ALA A 558 9.43 -6.12 -12.42
N ILE A 559 9.95 -7.25 -12.90
CA ILE A 559 10.68 -8.26 -12.14
C ILE A 559 12.04 -8.49 -12.80
N TRP A 560 13.12 -8.31 -12.05
CA TRP A 560 14.48 -8.50 -12.56
C TRP A 560 15.49 -8.68 -11.41
N ASN A 561 16.75 -8.91 -11.77
CA ASN A 561 17.82 -8.94 -10.78
C ASN A 561 18.41 -7.53 -10.55
N ASP A 562 17.96 -6.86 -9.49
CA ASP A 562 18.33 -5.45 -9.25
C ASP A 562 19.77 -5.27 -8.76
N HIS A 563 20.61 -4.76 -9.66
CA HIS A 563 22.02 -4.47 -9.44
C HIS A 563 22.33 -2.96 -9.40
N SER A 564 21.33 -2.12 -9.18
CA SER A 564 21.46 -0.65 -9.14
C SER A 564 22.53 -0.16 -8.16
N HIS A 565 22.73 -0.88 -7.07
CA HIS A 565 23.72 -0.61 -6.04
C HIS A 565 25.15 -1.04 -6.37
N LEU A 566 25.34 -1.82 -7.44
CA LEU A 566 26.65 -2.34 -7.85
C LEU A 566 27.22 -1.52 -9.01
N PRO A 567 28.54 -1.30 -9.04
CA PRO A 567 29.25 -0.84 -10.22
C PRO A 567 28.97 -1.76 -11.42
N VAL A 568 28.84 -1.18 -12.62
CA VAL A 568 28.47 -1.91 -13.85
C VAL A 568 29.33 -3.15 -14.09
N ASN A 569 30.65 -3.05 -13.86
CA ASN A 569 31.59 -4.16 -14.05
C ASN A 569 31.45 -5.32 -13.03
N GLN A 570 30.63 -5.15 -11.99
CA GLN A 570 30.38 -6.18 -10.98
C GLN A 570 29.02 -6.87 -11.17
N ARG A 571 28.18 -6.40 -12.12
CA ARG A 571 26.80 -6.86 -12.32
C ARG A 571 26.73 -8.18 -13.08
N THR A 572 27.02 -9.28 -12.40
CA THR A 572 27.20 -10.60 -13.06
C THR A 572 26.27 -11.71 -12.56
N GLN A 573 25.90 -11.71 -11.29
CA GLN A 573 25.12 -12.78 -10.66
C GLN A 573 23.61 -12.58 -10.78
N ARG A 574 22.82 -13.65 -10.90
CA ARG A 574 21.35 -13.57 -10.98
C ARG A 574 20.68 -13.56 -9.60
N THR A 575 21.18 -12.71 -8.70
CA THR A 575 20.63 -12.49 -7.36
C THR A 575 20.93 -11.03 -6.93
N PRO A 576 20.07 -10.36 -6.15
CA PRO A 576 18.73 -10.80 -5.73
C PRO A 576 17.74 -10.84 -6.90
N LEU A 577 16.59 -11.49 -6.73
CA LEU A 577 15.40 -11.25 -7.54
C LEU A 577 14.57 -10.16 -6.87
N SER A 578 14.19 -9.14 -7.63
CA SER A 578 13.49 -7.97 -7.13
C SER A 578 12.33 -7.60 -8.04
N LEU A 579 11.44 -6.75 -7.53
CA LEU A 579 10.37 -6.13 -8.29
C LEU A 579 10.29 -4.61 -8.06
N ALA A 580 9.66 -3.88 -8.97
CA ALA A 580 9.33 -2.45 -8.81
C ALA A 580 8.13 -2.06 -9.68
N ILE A 581 7.53 -0.92 -9.37
CA ILE A 581 6.39 -0.37 -10.12
C ILE A 581 6.81 0.93 -10.83
N SER A 582 6.30 1.13 -12.04
CA SER A 582 6.30 2.40 -12.76
C SER A 582 4.87 2.89 -12.96
N GLN A 583 4.62 4.15 -12.59
CA GLN A 583 3.33 4.82 -12.77
C GLN A 583 3.32 5.77 -13.99
N ASP A 584 4.43 5.80 -14.75
CA ASP A 584 4.70 6.74 -15.84
C ASP A 584 5.21 6.04 -17.11
N GLU A 585 4.65 4.86 -17.41
CA GLU A 585 4.91 4.09 -18.64
C GLU A 585 6.39 3.69 -18.82
N GLY A 586 7.08 3.38 -17.72
CA GLY A 586 8.44 2.84 -17.70
C GLY A 586 9.56 3.90 -17.65
N LEU A 587 9.21 5.19 -17.55
CA LEU A 587 10.18 6.29 -17.48
C LEU A 587 10.92 6.30 -16.14
N THR A 588 10.20 6.15 -15.03
CA THR A 588 10.76 6.03 -13.69
C THR A 588 10.21 4.81 -12.96
N TRP A 589 11.01 4.29 -12.04
CA TRP A 589 10.70 3.09 -11.25
C TRP A 589 10.83 3.41 -9.78
N THR A 590 9.96 2.84 -8.95
CA THR A 590 10.12 2.88 -7.48
C THR A 590 11.43 2.23 -7.06
N LYS A 591 11.84 2.46 -5.80
CA LYS A 591 12.83 1.60 -5.14
C LYS A 591 12.36 0.14 -5.25
N SER A 592 13.26 -0.77 -5.61
CA SER A 592 12.91 -2.17 -5.76
C SER A 592 12.67 -2.85 -4.40
N LEU A 593 11.78 -3.85 -4.39
CA LEU A 593 11.61 -4.78 -3.27
C LEU A 593 12.21 -6.12 -3.65
N THR A 594 12.97 -6.69 -2.73
CA THR A 594 13.57 -8.01 -2.93
C THR A 594 12.56 -9.12 -2.65
N LEU A 595 12.41 -10.02 -3.62
CA LEU A 595 11.59 -11.24 -3.54
C LEU A 595 12.43 -12.44 -3.06
N ALA A 596 13.67 -12.55 -3.53
CA ALA A 596 14.59 -13.62 -3.16
C ALA A 596 16.02 -13.08 -3.16
N ALA A 597 16.78 -13.39 -2.10
CA ALA A 597 18.04 -12.69 -1.83
C ALA A 597 19.17 -13.61 -1.37
N ASP A 598 19.03 -14.93 -1.55
CA ASP A 598 20.12 -15.85 -1.22
C ASP A 598 21.38 -15.43 -2.01
N PRO A 599 22.52 -15.13 -1.33
CA PRO A 599 23.78 -14.82 -1.99
C PRO A 599 24.27 -15.92 -2.92
N ASP A 600 23.98 -17.18 -2.60
CA ASP A 600 24.29 -18.33 -3.44
C ASP A 600 23.13 -18.67 -4.39
N GLY A 601 22.06 -17.88 -4.39
CA GLY A 601 20.89 -18.07 -5.21
C GLY A 601 21.10 -17.70 -6.68
N TRP A 602 20.26 -18.27 -7.53
CA TRP A 602 20.22 -17.97 -8.97
C TRP A 602 18.78 -17.92 -9.45
N TYR A 603 18.30 -16.73 -9.82
CA TYR A 603 16.89 -16.45 -10.07
C TYR A 603 16.68 -15.72 -11.39
N CYS A 604 15.79 -16.24 -12.24
CA CYS A 604 15.49 -15.65 -13.55
C CYS A 604 14.28 -16.33 -14.19
N TYR A 605 13.98 -15.99 -15.45
CA TYR A 605 12.90 -16.59 -16.23
C TYR A 605 11.55 -16.48 -15.51
N SER A 606 11.21 -15.26 -15.12
CA SER A 606 9.94 -14.95 -14.48
C SER A 606 8.78 -15.01 -15.48
N ALA A 607 7.62 -15.40 -14.96
CA ALA A 607 6.31 -15.25 -15.57
C ALA A 607 5.34 -14.59 -14.60
N LEU A 608 4.38 -13.81 -15.11
CA LEU A 608 3.38 -13.09 -14.34
C LEU A 608 1.95 -13.49 -14.72
N GLU A 609 1.07 -13.54 -13.73
CA GLU A 609 -0.38 -13.63 -13.95
C GLU A 609 -1.10 -12.81 -12.90
N PHE A 610 -2.06 -11.99 -13.31
CA PHE A 610 -2.87 -11.17 -12.41
C PHE A 610 -4.22 -11.82 -12.15
N SER A 611 -4.53 -12.05 -10.87
CA SER A 611 -5.83 -12.56 -10.45
C SER A 611 -6.44 -11.65 -9.39
N GLY A 612 -7.34 -10.76 -9.82
CA GLY A 612 -8.06 -9.85 -8.93
C GLY A 612 -7.13 -8.94 -8.13
N ASP A 613 -6.94 -9.25 -6.85
CA ASP A 613 -6.19 -8.46 -5.86
C ASP A 613 -4.74 -8.89 -5.66
N HIS A 614 -4.26 -9.91 -6.39
CA HIS A 614 -2.90 -10.42 -6.30
C HIS A 614 -2.32 -10.75 -7.68
N CYS A 615 -1.01 -10.95 -7.70
CA CYS A 615 -0.32 -11.56 -8.83
C CYS A 615 0.38 -12.86 -8.42
N LEU A 616 0.55 -13.74 -9.40
CA LEU A 616 1.38 -14.92 -9.31
C LEU A 616 2.68 -14.66 -10.05
N ILE A 617 3.78 -15.09 -9.45
CA ILE A 617 5.12 -14.96 -10.01
C ILE A 617 5.72 -16.36 -10.06
N GLY A 618 5.80 -16.93 -11.27
CA GLY A 618 6.56 -18.14 -11.54
C GLY A 618 7.99 -17.74 -11.88
N HIS A 619 9.01 -18.39 -11.34
CA HIS A 619 10.39 -18.11 -11.73
C HIS A 619 11.30 -19.32 -11.56
N SER A 620 12.36 -19.41 -12.36
CA SER A 620 13.44 -20.35 -12.10
C SER A 620 14.23 -19.91 -10.86
N ALA A 621 14.69 -20.90 -10.11
CA ALA A 621 15.48 -20.78 -8.89
C ALA A 621 16.54 -21.89 -8.85
N GLY A 622 17.58 -21.69 -8.04
CA GLY A 622 18.66 -22.63 -7.88
C GLY A 622 19.84 -22.05 -7.13
N HIS A 623 20.98 -22.74 -7.19
CA HIS A 623 22.22 -22.35 -6.54
C HIS A 623 23.35 -22.09 -7.54
N GLN A 624 24.29 -21.22 -7.17
CA GLN A 624 25.47 -20.90 -8.00
C GLN A 624 26.36 -22.11 -8.29
N LEU A 625 26.22 -23.20 -7.52
CA LEU A 625 26.88 -24.48 -7.78
C LEU A 625 26.60 -24.98 -9.21
N ALA A 626 27.67 -25.41 -9.89
CA ALA A 626 27.61 -25.87 -11.27
C ALA A 626 26.54 -26.97 -11.46
N GLY A 627 25.61 -26.72 -12.39
CA GLY A 627 24.52 -27.65 -12.72
C GLY A 627 23.27 -27.50 -11.85
N GLN A 628 23.26 -26.60 -10.86
CA GLN A 628 22.12 -26.37 -9.96
C GLN A 628 21.46 -25.00 -10.15
N GLN A 629 21.98 -24.15 -11.04
CA GLN A 629 21.54 -22.75 -11.19
C GLN A 629 20.07 -22.59 -11.57
N LEU A 630 19.55 -23.48 -12.41
CA LEU A 630 18.18 -23.39 -12.98
C LEU A 630 17.34 -24.61 -12.61
N GLY A 631 17.73 -25.36 -11.57
CA GLY A 631 17.17 -26.67 -11.29
C GLY A 631 15.73 -26.66 -10.78
N THR A 632 15.30 -25.57 -10.14
CA THR A 632 14.01 -25.46 -9.43
C THR A 632 13.12 -24.43 -10.11
N THR A 633 11.80 -24.67 -10.13
CA THR A 633 10.79 -23.64 -10.40
C THR A 633 10.09 -23.27 -9.10
N ALA A 634 9.93 -21.99 -8.81
CA ALA A 634 9.16 -21.49 -7.67
C ALA A 634 7.97 -20.66 -8.14
N ILE A 635 6.83 -20.77 -7.46
CA ILE A 635 5.66 -19.91 -7.65
C ILE A 635 5.45 -19.13 -6.36
N ARG A 636 5.27 -17.82 -6.47
CA ARG A 636 4.91 -16.91 -5.36
C ARG A 636 3.56 -16.28 -5.63
N ARG A 637 2.82 -15.95 -4.58
CA ARG A 637 1.54 -15.23 -4.65
C ARG A 637 1.67 -13.93 -3.86
N ILE A 638 1.61 -12.79 -4.54
CA ILE A 638 1.85 -11.48 -3.94
C ILE A 638 0.58 -10.63 -4.03
N GLU A 639 0.06 -10.19 -2.89
CA GLU A 639 -1.07 -9.26 -2.86
C GLU A 639 -0.66 -7.88 -3.38
N LEU A 640 -1.40 -7.35 -4.35
CA LEU A 640 -1.13 -6.05 -4.95
C LEU A 640 -1.23 -4.94 -3.91
N ARG A 641 -2.22 -5.02 -3.02
CA ARG A 641 -2.37 -4.06 -1.91
C ARG A 641 -1.11 -3.95 -1.06
N GLN A 642 -0.58 -5.11 -0.67
CA GLN A 642 0.62 -5.18 0.17
C GLN A 642 1.85 -4.70 -0.60
N LEU A 643 1.95 -5.06 -1.88
CA LEU A 643 3.01 -4.60 -2.76
C LEU A 643 3.05 -3.06 -2.84
N TYR A 644 1.93 -2.41 -3.17
CA TYR A 644 1.86 -0.95 -3.24
C TYR A 644 2.17 -0.29 -1.89
N GLN A 645 1.74 -0.91 -0.79
CA GLN A 645 2.02 -0.45 0.55
C GLN A 645 3.52 -0.49 0.87
N GLN A 646 4.22 -1.59 0.55
CA GLN A 646 5.67 -1.70 0.72
C GLN A 646 6.44 -0.69 -0.15
N LEU A 647 5.92 -0.40 -1.34
CA LEU A 647 6.49 0.60 -2.25
C LEU A 647 6.14 2.03 -1.89
N SER A 648 5.36 2.26 -0.82
CA SER A 648 4.86 3.59 -0.46
C SER A 648 4.21 4.28 -1.66
N LEU A 649 3.29 3.58 -2.32
CA LEU A 649 2.47 4.10 -3.40
C LEU A 649 1.03 4.30 -2.94
N SER A 650 0.31 5.23 -3.58
CA SER A 650 -1.13 5.36 -3.38
C SER A 650 -1.83 4.09 -3.88
N TYR A 651 -2.74 3.55 -3.07
CA TYR A 651 -3.50 2.37 -3.47
C TYR A 651 -4.95 2.48 -3.01
N LEU A 652 -5.86 2.14 -3.93
CA LEU A 652 -7.28 2.01 -3.66
C LEU A 652 -7.49 0.75 -2.81
N LEU A 653 -7.72 0.95 -1.51
CA LEU A 653 -7.84 -0.14 -0.56
C LEU A 653 -9.13 -0.94 -0.72
N ASP A 654 -10.20 -0.25 -1.06
CA ASP A 654 -11.57 -0.77 -1.05
C ASP A 654 -12.49 0.22 -1.76
N VAL A 655 -13.50 -0.30 -2.46
CA VAL A 655 -14.63 0.47 -3.01
C VAL A 655 -15.90 -0.34 -2.81
N ARG A 656 -16.89 0.29 -2.19
CA ARG A 656 -18.18 -0.34 -1.93
C ARG A 656 -19.31 0.53 -2.40
N ARG A 657 -20.28 -0.07 -3.09
CA ARG A 657 -21.60 0.54 -3.28
C ARG A 657 -22.35 0.52 -1.95
N ILE A 658 -22.50 1.68 -1.33
CA ILE A 658 -23.15 1.82 -0.01
C ILE A 658 -24.64 2.11 -0.12
N TRP A 659 -25.12 2.56 -1.30
CA TRP A 659 -26.53 2.87 -1.51
C TRP A 659 -26.95 2.85 -2.99
N SER A 660 -28.13 2.33 -3.30
CA SER A 660 -28.70 2.26 -4.67
C SER A 660 -30.23 2.11 -4.71
N GLN A 661 -30.95 2.62 -3.69
CA GLN A 661 -32.39 2.38 -3.58
C GLN A 661 -33.23 3.19 -4.56
N ALA A 662 -32.89 4.46 -4.79
CA ALA A 662 -33.53 5.30 -5.81
C ALA A 662 -32.90 5.06 -7.18
N ARG A 663 -33.61 5.46 -8.25
CA ARG A 663 -33.08 5.39 -9.62
C ARG A 663 -31.85 6.30 -9.77
N HIS A 664 -31.92 7.53 -9.29
CA HIS A 664 -30.82 8.48 -9.35
C HIS A 664 -30.38 8.87 -7.94
N ASN A 665 -29.15 8.51 -7.58
CA ASN A 665 -28.51 8.88 -6.31
C ASN A 665 -27.28 9.74 -6.64
N ALA A 666 -27.24 11.00 -6.18
CA ALA A 666 -26.20 11.94 -6.62
C ALA A 666 -25.84 13.01 -5.58
N PHE A 667 -24.77 13.74 -5.87
CA PHE A 667 -24.35 14.93 -5.12
C PHE A 667 -24.01 14.64 -3.66
N THR A 668 -23.21 13.60 -3.45
CA THR A 668 -22.91 13.08 -2.12
C THR A 668 -21.97 13.98 -1.31
N ASP A 669 -21.95 13.80 0.00
CA ASP A 669 -20.92 14.31 0.90
C ASP A 669 -20.76 13.38 2.11
N LEU A 670 -19.59 13.43 2.76
CA LEU A 670 -19.21 12.51 3.84
C LEU A 670 -18.71 13.29 5.06
N ALA A 671 -19.14 12.90 6.25
CA ALA A 671 -18.67 13.46 7.50
C ALA A 671 -18.45 12.38 8.56
N ARG A 672 -17.51 12.64 9.47
CA ARG A 672 -17.28 11.87 10.69
C ARG A 672 -17.82 12.68 11.86
N PHE A 673 -18.83 12.19 12.56
CA PHE A 673 -19.48 12.92 13.66
C PHE A 673 -19.77 11.97 14.82
N GLN A 674 -19.39 12.36 16.04
CA GLN A 674 -19.59 11.57 17.26
C GLN A 674 -19.18 10.09 17.11
N ASN A 675 -18.01 9.83 16.52
CA ASN A 675 -17.53 8.48 16.24
C ASN A 675 -18.46 7.60 15.36
N ARG A 676 -19.38 8.19 14.59
CA ARG A 676 -20.11 7.53 13.48
C ARG A 676 -19.89 8.20 12.11
N TRP A 677 -20.04 7.44 11.04
CA TRP A 677 -19.96 7.91 9.66
C TRP A 677 -21.33 8.39 9.21
N TYR A 678 -21.38 9.56 8.57
CA TYR A 678 -22.59 10.09 7.96
C TYR A 678 -22.32 10.40 6.50
N CYS A 679 -23.16 9.88 5.62
CA CYS A 679 -23.13 10.17 4.19
C CYS A 679 -24.48 10.79 3.81
N VAL A 680 -24.45 11.90 3.08
CA VAL A 680 -25.65 12.56 2.57
C VAL A 680 -25.62 12.60 1.05
N PHE A 681 -26.77 12.46 0.41
CA PHE A 681 -26.90 12.59 -1.05
C PHE A 681 -28.35 12.90 -1.43
N ARG A 682 -28.57 13.30 -2.67
CA ARG A 682 -29.90 13.42 -3.27
C ARG A 682 -30.37 12.07 -3.79
N GLU A 683 -31.63 11.73 -3.53
CA GLU A 683 -32.38 10.66 -4.19
C GLU A 683 -33.46 11.25 -5.09
N GLY A 684 -33.68 10.67 -6.27
CA GLY A 684 -34.78 11.03 -7.18
C GLY A 684 -34.92 10.06 -8.36
N HIS A 685 -35.87 10.33 -9.26
CA HIS A 685 -36.09 9.52 -10.45
C HIS A 685 -35.17 9.86 -11.63
N SER A 686 -34.72 11.10 -11.72
CA SER A 686 -33.84 11.62 -12.78
C SER A 686 -32.89 12.69 -12.24
N HIS A 687 -32.03 13.22 -13.13
CA HIS A 687 -31.06 14.25 -12.77
C HIS A 687 -31.72 15.47 -12.12
N VAL A 688 -32.93 15.88 -12.56
CA VAL A 688 -33.85 16.82 -11.89
C VAL A 688 -35.23 16.19 -11.83
N SER A 689 -35.91 16.24 -10.69
CA SER A 689 -37.25 15.63 -10.53
C SER A 689 -38.04 16.20 -9.35
N PRO A 690 -39.39 16.30 -9.43
CA PRO A 690 -40.21 16.94 -8.39
C PRO A 690 -40.15 16.31 -6.99
N GLU A 691 -39.77 15.04 -6.91
CA GLU A 691 -39.66 14.28 -5.67
C GLU A 691 -38.24 14.25 -5.08
N GLY A 692 -37.30 15.00 -5.66
CA GLY A 692 -35.92 15.03 -5.23
C GLY A 692 -35.76 15.38 -3.75
N SER A 693 -35.12 14.49 -3.00
CA SER A 693 -35.03 14.54 -1.54
C SER A 693 -33.60 14.26 -1.07
N LEU A 694 -33.23 14.77 0.10
CA LEU A 694 -31.90 14.53 0.69
C LEU A 694 -31.98 13.36 1.66
N ARG A 695 -31.22 12.30 1.36
CA ARG A 695 -31.05 11.12 2.20
C ARG A 695 -29.81 11.30 3.05
N VAL A 696 -29.93 11.07 4.36
CA VAL A 696 -28.79 10.89 5.26
C VAL A 696 -28.74 9.42 5.66
N ILE A 697 -27.60 8.78 5.46
CA ILE A 697 -27.31 7.42 5.93
C ILE A 697 -26.19 7.46 6.97
N VAL A 698 -26.20 6.50 7.89
CA VAL A 698 -25.25 6.40 9.00
C VAL A 698 -24.64 5.00 9.08
N SER A 699 -23.38 4.93 9.50
CA SER A 699 -22.65 3.69 9.73
C SER A 699 -21.68 3.82 10.91
N ASP A 700 -21.52 2.75 11.69
CA ASP A 700 -20.57 2.72 12.81
C ASP A 700 -19.18 2.25 12.35
N ASP A 701 -19.11 1.46 11.29
CA ASP A 701 -17.92 0.75 10.79
C ASP A 701 -17.49 1.17 9.37
N GLY A 702 -18.33 1.96 8.67
CA GLY A 702 -18.15 2.31 7.26
C GLY A 702 -18.47 1.18 6.29
N ILE A 703 -19.01 0.05 6.79
CA ILE A 703 -19.36 -1.15 6.04
C ILE A 703 -20.88 -1.29 5.97
N SER A 704 -21.52 -1.27 7.14
CA SER A 704 -22.95 -1.47 7.30
C SER A 704 -23.66 -0.12 7.39
N TRP A 705 -24.50 0.18 6.40
CA TRP A 705 -25.17 1.48 6.28
C TRP A 705 -26.68 1.34 6.48
N LYS A 706 -27.26 2.29 7.21
CA LYS A 706 -28.71 2.41 7.39
C LYS A 706 -29.17 3.83 7.15
N SER A 707 -30.42 4.00 6.71
CA SER A 707 -31.04 5.32 6.66
C SER A 707 -31.10 5.94 8.06
N SER A 708 -30.67 7.20 8.16
CA SER A 708 -30.81 8.04 9.35
C SER A 708 -31.99 9.01 9.18
N ALA A 709 -32.04 9.73 8.04
CA ALA A 709 -33.08 10.72 7.77
C ALA A 709 -33.40 10.84 6.27
N LEU A 710 -34.61 11.33 5.96
CA LEU A 710 -35.03 11.76 4.63
C LEU A 710 -35.64 13.15 4.72
N LEU A 711 -34.99 14.14 4.13
CA LEU A 711 -35.47 15.51 4.07
C LEU A 711 -36.12 15.72 2.70
N SER A 712 -37.39 16.10 2.67
CA SER A 712 -38.17 16.34 1.45
C SER A 712 -38.88 17.69 1.51
N ASN A 713 -39.12 18.31 0.35
CA ASN A 713 -39.89 19.53 0.24
C ASN A 713 -41.02 19.37 -0.81
N PRO A 714 -42.30 19.55 -0.46
CA PRO A 714 -43.40 19.38 -1.42
C PRO A 714 -43.41 20.41 -2.56
N HIS A 715 -42.64 21.49 -2.43
CA HIS A 715 -42.59 22.60 -3.39
C HIS A 715 -41.28 22.70 -4.18
N ALA A 716 -40.33 21.81 -3.93
CA ALA A 716 -39.02 21.87 -4.56
C ALA A 716 -38.28 20.53 -4.60
N ASP A 717 -37.43 20.36 -5.61
CA ASP A 717 -36.40 19.33 -5.70
C ASP A 717 -35.19 19.74 -4.84
N LEU A 718 -34.86 18.97 -3.80
CA LEU A 718 -33.70 19.24 -2.93
C LEU A 718 -32.41 18.63 -3.49
N ARG A 719 -31.33 19.42 -3.48
CA ARG A 719 -30.09 19.11 -4.22
C ARG A 719 -28.82 19.51 -3.47
N ASP A 720 -27.71 18.91 -3.92
CA ASP A 720 -26.33 19.26 -3.55
C ASP A 720 -26.06 19.41 -2.05
N ALA A 721 -26.47 18.39 -1.29
CA ALA A 721 -26.24 18.37 0.14
C ALA A 721 -24.74 18.34 0.49
N LYS A 722 -24.37 19.10 1.51
CA LYS A 722 -23.02 19.12 2.11
C LYS A 722 -23.14 19.07 3.63
N LEU A 723 -22.25 18.33 4.27
CA LEU A 723 -22.20 18.17 5.73
C LEU A 723 -20.99 18.91 6.29
N THR A 724 -21.22 19.61 7.39
CA THR A 724 -20.16 20.17 8.24
C THR A 724 -20.51 20.02 9.71
N THR A 725 -19.52 20.12 10.58
CA THR A 725 -19.76 20.23 12.03
C THR A 725 -19.62 21.69 12.44
N THR A 726 -20.60 22.21 13.17
CA THR A 726 -20.57 23.57 13.70
C THR A 726 -19.58 23.67 14.86
N PRO A 727 -19.08 24.87 15.20
CA PRO A 727 -18.28 25.08 16.42
C PRO A 727 -18.99 24.65 17.71
N GLY A 728 -20.34 24.62 17.71
CA GLY A 728 -21.17 24.16 18.82
C GLY A 728 -21.29 22.63 18.92
N GLY A 729 -20.72 21.86 17.98
CA GLY A 729 -20.77 20.40 18.00
C GLY A 729 -22.04 19.79 17.42
N GLU A 730 -22.78 20.53 16.58
CA GLU A 730 -23.92 20.01 15.82
C GLU A 730 -23.50 19.70 14.37
N LEU A 731 -24.17 18.75 13.73
CA LEU A 731 -24.13 18.63 12.28
C LEU A 731 -24.95 19.75 11.64
N MET A 732 -24.36 20.41 10.64
CA MET A 732 -25.02 21.32 9.73
C MET A 732 -25.05 20.68 8.35
N LEU A 733 -26.25 20.55 7.79
CA LEU A 733 -26.48 20.16 6.41
C LEU A 733 -26.87 21.40 5.62
N SER A 734 -26.21 21.67 4.51
CA SER A 734 -26.59 22.72 3.54
C SER A 734 -26.89 22.12 2.18
N GLY A 735 -27.86 22.67 1.46
CA GLY A 735 -28.18 22.28 0.08
C GLY A 735 -29.02 23.36 -0.59
N ALA A 736 -29.62 23.05 -1.74
CA ALA A 736 -30.56 23.97 -2.40
C ALA A 736 -31.88 23.32 -2.76
N ALA A 737 -32.92 24.14 -2.76
CA ALA A 737 -34.24 23.83 -3.28
C ALA A 737 -34.39 24.41 -4.69
N ALA A 738 -34.54 23.55 -5.68
CA ALA A 738 -34.97 23.93 -7.03
C ALA A 738 -36.49 23.95 -7.10
N MET A 739 -37.07 25.14 -7.20
CA MET A 739 -38.50 25.37 -7.00
C MET A 739 -39.34 24.76 -8.13
N HIS A 740 -40.44 24.09 -7.80
CA HIS A 740 -41.40 23.62 -8.82
C HIS A 740 -42.08 24.78 -9.53
N ASN A 741 -42.42 25.84 -8.78
CA ASN A 741 -42.89 27.10 -9.34
C ASN A 741 -41.73 28.10 -9.41
N THR A 742 -41.30 28.41 -10.63
CA THR A 742 -40.16 29.30 -10.90
C THR A 742 -40.56 30.73 -11.22
N SER A 743 -41.83 31.12 -11.02
CA SER A 743 -42.34 32.45 -11.39
C SER A 743 -41.73 33.61 -10.59
N GLU A 744 -41.30 33.35 -9.35
CA GLU A 744 -40.69 34.36 -8.48
C GLU A 744 -39.16 34.24 -8.46
N PHE A 745 -38.65 33.02 -8.29
CA PHE A 745 -37.23 32.66 -8.32
C PHE A 745 -37.10 31.16 -8.61
N LYS A 746 -35.93 30.73 -9.06
CA LYS A 746 -35.65 29.33 -9.44
C LYS A 746 -35.06 28.52 -8.29
N HIS A 747 -34.17 29.12 -7.50
CA HIS A 747 -33.45 28.39 -6.44
C HIS A 747 -33.40 29.15 -5.11
N GLN A 748 -33.43 28.41 -4.01
CA GLN A 748 -33.17 28.91 -2.66
C GLN A 748 -32.22 27.94 -1.95
N SER A 749 -31.10 28.45 -1.41
CA SER A 749 -30.23 27.64 -0.55
C SER A 749 -30.85 27.49 0.84
N LEU A 750 -30.65 26.32 1.45
CA LEU A 750 -31.26 25.92 2.73
C LEU A 750 -30.19 25.31 3.66
N SER A 751 -30.36 25.47 4.97
CA SER A 751 -29.63 24.71 5.99
C SER A 751 -30.52 24.02 7.02
N TRP A 752 -30.03 22.91 7.58
CA TRP A 752 -30.65 22.12 8.64
C TRP A 752 -29.59 21.75 9.68
N PHE A 753 -30.02 21.53 10.92
CA PHE A 753 -29.12 21.25 12.05
C PHE A 753 -29.55 20.00 12.80
N SER A 754 -28.58 19.24 13.31
CA SER A 754 -28.83 18.05 14.12
C SER A 754 -27.75 17.88 15.19
N ALA A 755 -28.16 17.68 16.45
CA ALA A 755 -27.24 17.43 17.56
C ALA A 755 -26.79 15.96 17.64
N ASP A 756 -27.53 15.04 17.02
CA ASP A 756 -27.32 13.58 17.10
C ASP A 756 -27.13 12.91 15.72
N GLY A 757 -27.37 13.64 14.62
CA GLY A 757 -27.32 13.13 13.25
C GLY A 757 -28.57 12.36 12.80
N GLU A 758 -29.59 12.27 13.65
CA GLU A 758 -30.84 11.54 13.43
C GLU A 758 -32.04 12.48 13.41
N ASN A 759 -32.13 13.39 14.38
CA ASN A 759 -33.19 14.38 14.50
C ASN A 759 -32.74 15.72 13.92
N TRP A 760 -33.41 16.17 12.87
CA TRP A 760 -33.06 17.39 12.13
C TRP A 760 -34.05 18.53 12.40
N SER A 761 -33.54 19.74 12.51
CA SER A 761 -34.35 20.97 12.62
C SER A 761 -35.20 21.20 11.36
N PRO A 762 -36.22 22.08 11.42
CA PRO A 762 -36.77 22.68 10.20
C PRO A 762 -35.67 23.39 9.37
N SER A 763 -35.90 23.52 8.07
CA SER A 763 -34.98 24.22 7.17
C SER A 763 -34.94 25.73 7.45
N HIS A 764 -33.75 26.31 7.36
CA HIS A 764 -33.53 27.75 7.33
C HIS A 764 -33.16 28.19 5.90
N SER A 765 -33.82 29.22 5.37
CA SER A 765 -33.39 29.83 4.11
C SER A 765 -32.08 30.58 4.30
N ILE A 766 -31.06 30.22 3.54
CA ILE A 766 -29.73 30.85 3.59
C ILE A 766 -29.37 31.47 2.23
N GLY A 767 -28.65 32.58 2.26
CA GLY A 767 -28.31 33.34 1.06
C GLY A 767 -29.52 34.01 0.40
N GLU A 768 -29.23 34.83 -0.61
CA GLU A 768 -30.25 35.47 -1.43
C GLU A 768 -30.91 34.45 -2.39
N ARG A 769 -32.14 34.74 -2.82
CA ARG A 769 -32.82 33.95 -3.87
C ARG A 769 -31.99 33.92 -5.15
N ASP A 770 -32.05 32.80 -5.87
CA ASP A 770 -31.26 32.49 -7.05
C ASP A 770 -29.74 32.45 -6.85
N TYR A 771 -29.26 32.47 -5.60
CA TYR A 771 -27.89 32.12 -5.26
C TYR A 771 -27.82 30.75 -4.61
N TRP A 772 -27.01 29.88 -5.21
CA TRP A 772 -26.76 28.53 -4.74
C TRP A 772 -25.45 28.49 -3.94
N LEU A 773 -25.54 28.45 -2.61
CA LEU A 773 -24.40 28.28 -1.72
C LEU A 773 -23.91 26.84 -1.82
N TRP A 774 -22.71 26.66 -2.37
CA TRP A 774 -22.26 25.35 -2.80
C TRP A 774 -21.75 24.47 -1.66
N ARG A 775 -20.77 24.94 -0.89
CA ARG A 775 -20.21 24.25 0.27
C ARG A 775 -19.89 25.28 1.35
N THR A 776 -20.28 24.96 2.58
CA THR A 776 -19.95 25.75 3.77
C THR A 776 -18.68 25.19 4.40
N THR A 777 -17.80 26.05 4.90
CA THR A 777 -16.62 25.68 5.71
C THR A 777 -16.57 26.59 6.93
N TRP A 778 -16.40 26.01 8.12
CA TRP A 778 -16.24 26.78 9.37
C TRP A 778 -14.77 27.08 9.64
N HIS A 779 -14.46 28.34 9.94
CA HIS A 779 -13.14 28.78 10.36
C HIS A 779 -13.25 29.86 11.44
N ALA A 780 -12.50 29.70 12.54
CA ALA A 780 -12.48 30.64 13.66
C ALA A 780 -13.89 31.08 14.14
N GLY A 781 -14.84 30.14 14.21
CA GLY A 781 -16.21 30.40 14.66
C GLY A 781 -17.15 31.02 13.60
N THR A 782 -16.64 31.34 12.40
CA THR A 782 -17.43 31.89 11.29
C THR A 782 -17.59 30.86 10.17
N ALA A 783 -18.80 30.69 9.66
CA ALA A 783 -19.08 29.87 8.49
C ALA A 783 -18.85 30.70 7.22
N TYR A 784 -18.15 30.14 6.23
CA TYR A 784 -17.94 30.76 4.93
C TYR A 784 -18.50 29.87 3.83
N ALA A 785 -19.14 30.46 2.82
CA ALA A 785 -19.65 29.74 1.67
C ALA A 785 -19.53 30.59 0.41
N ILE A 786 -19.17 29.95 -0.70
CA ILE A 786 -19.26 30.58 -2.01
C ILE A 786 -20.62 30.23 -2.62
N GLY A 787 -21.33 31.25 -3.10
CA GLY A 787 -22.61 31.08 -3.78
C GLY A 787 -22.56 31.58 -5.22
N TYR A 788 -23.08 30.79 -6.17
CA TYR A 788 -23.14 31.18 -7.57
C TYR A 788 -24.56 31.54 -8.00
N GLN A 789 -24.65 32.46 -8.97
CA GLN A 789 -25.91 32.90 -9.51
C GLN A 789 -26.52 31.83 -10.45
N THR A 790 -27.79 31.51 -10.24
CA THR A 790 -28.51 30.46 -10.99
C THR A 790 -29.49 31.00 -12.02
N ASN A 791 -29.77 32.31 -12.01
CA ASN A 791 -30.65 32.93 -12.99
C ASN A 791 -29.93 33.11 -14.34
N THR A 792 -30.47 32.45 -15.37
CA THR A 792 -29.86 32.33 -16.70
C THR A 792 -29.92 33.61 -17.53
N ALA A 793 -30.70 34.62 -17.13
CA ALA A 793 -30.86 35.89 -17.85
C ALA A 793 -29.79 36.94 -17.50
N ALA A 794 -28.93 36.69 -16.51
CA ALA A 794 -27.88 37.62 -16.11
C ALA A 794 -26.69 37.53 -17.09
N ALA A 795 -26.38 38.64 -17.77
CA ALA A 795 -25.20 38.77 -18.64
C ALA A 795 -23.85 38.77 -17.88
N ASP A 796 -23.88 38.77 -16.54
CA ASP A 796 -22.73 38.86 -15.65
C ASP A 796 -22.80 37.78 -14.54
N ARG A 797 -22.70 36.50 -14.93
CA ARG A 797 -22.70 35.39 -13.96
C ARG A 797 -21.42 35.44 -13.14
N HIS A 798 -21.58 35.60 -11.83
CA HIS A 798 -20.47 35.65 -10.89
C HIS A 798 -20.74 34.79 -9.65
N VAL A 799 -19.67 34.47 -8.94
CA VAL A 799 -19.71 33.91 -7.59
C VAL A 799 -19.56 35.00 -6.55
N ARG A 800 -20.15 34.77 -5.37
CA ARG A 800 -20.05 35.62 -4.17
C ARG A 800 -19.44 34.85 -3.02
N LEU A 801 -18.75 35.57 -2.13
CA LEU A 801 -18.37 35.04 -0.83
C LEU A 801 -19.37 35.50 0.23
N TYR A 802 -19.91 34.56 0.99
CA TYR A 802 -20.79 34.79 2.12
C TYR A 802 -20.11 34.38 3.42
N HIS A 803 -20.56 34.98 4.53
CA HIS A 803 -20.17 34.57 5.88
C HIS A 803 -21.38 34.52 6.83
N SER A 804 -21.26 33.74 7.90
CA SER A 804 -22.31 33.57 8.91
C SER A 804 -21.72 33.26 10.29
N GLN A 805 -22.38 33.70 11.35
CA GLN A 805 -22.01 33.35 12.73
C GLN A 805 -22.76 32.12 13.26
N ASP A 806 -23.86 31.72 12.62
CA ASP A 806 -24.77 30.69 13.12
C ASP A 806 -25.15 29.62 12.07
N GLY A 807 -24.76 29.81 10.82
CA GLY A 807 -25.13 28.95 9.69
C GLY A 807 -26.60 29.06 9.27
N LYS A 808 -27.38 29.95 9.89
CA LYS A 808 -28.81 30.18 9.66
C LYS A 808 -29.07 31.48 8.91
N ARG A 809 -28.17 32.46 9.06
CA ARG A 809 -28.18 33.71 8.30
C ARG A 809 -26.81 33.97 7.70
N PHE A 810 -26.74 34.06 6.38
CA PHE A 810 -25.52 34.38 5.65
C PHE A 810 -25.60 35.81 5.11
N ASP A 811 -24.64 36.65 5.50
CA ASP A 811 -24.47 37.98 4.95
C ASP A 811 -23.36 37.96 3.87
N LYS A 812 -23.45 38.86 2.89
CA LYS A 812 -22.45 38.95 1.81
C LYS A 812 -21.17 39.58 2.33
N LEU A 813 -20.05 38.92 2.07
CA LEU A 813 -18.71 39.44 2.34
C LEU A 813 -18.08 40.05 1.08
N VAL A 814 -18.19 39.37 -0.06
CA VAL A 814 -17.72 39.85 -1.38
C VAL A 814 -18.82 39.62 -2.41
N ASP A 815 -19.30 40.70 -3.03
CA ASP A 815 -20.45 40.66 -3.95
C ASP A 815 -20.10 40.16 -5.37
N GLN A 816 -18.88 40.37 -5.84
CA GLN A 816 -18.38 39.84 -7.12
C GLN A 816 -16.97 39.29 -6.92
N LEU A 817 -16.87 38.01 -6.59
CA LEU A 817 -15.59 37.36 -6.30
C LEU A 817 -14.85 36.95 -7.58
N VAL A 818 -15.57 36.29 -8.51
CA VAL A 818 -15.10 35.93 -9.86
C VAL A 818 -16.31 36.00 -10.80
N SER A 819 -16.16 36.62 -11.96
CA SER A 819 -17.20 36.73 -13.01
C SER A 819 -16.80 36.09 -14.34
N GLN A 820 -15.54 35.65 -14.48
CA GLN A 820 -15.02 35.12 -15.74
C GLN A 820 -15.43 33.66 -15.96
N ASN A 821 -15.90 33.37 -17.18
CA ASN A 821 -16.12 32.03 -17.73
C ASN A 821 -17.09 31.14 -16.92
N TYR A 822 -18.16 31.75 -16.39
CA TYR A 822 -19.22 31.06 -15.64
C TYR A 822 -18.69 30.24 -14.45
N PRO A 823 -18.20 30.91 -13.39
CA PRO A 823 -17.75 30.25 -12.17
C PRO A 823 -18.93 29.73 -11.34
N ASN A 824 -18.77 28.58 -10.69
CA ASN A 824 -19.84 27.99 -9.88
C ASN A 824 -19.37 27.22 -8.63
N GLU A 825 -19.11 25.93 -8.78
CA GLU A 825 -18.86 24.96 -7.72
C GLU A 825 -17.48 25.18 -7.10
N SER A 826 -17.36 25.02 -5.79
CA SER A 826 -16.13 25.41 -5.08
C SER A 826 -15.82 24.58 -3.84
N SER A 827 -14.60 24.69 -3.35
CA SER A 827 -14.19 24.12 -2.06
C SER A 827 -13.18 25.03 -1.42
N MET A 828 -13.33 25.33 -0.13
CA MET A 828 -12.43 26.21 0.63
C MET A 828 -11.74 25.46 1.76
N ILE A 829 -10.45 25.73 1.95
CA ILE A 829 -9.65 25.29 3.11
C ILE A 829 -8.99 26.52 3.73
N PHE A 830 -9.10 26.64 5.05
CA PHE A 830 -8.41 27.66 5.82
C PHE A 830 -7.22 27.04 6.53
N GLN A 831 -6.05 27.66 6.38
CA GLN A 831 -4.80 27.28 7.02
C GLN A 831 -4.70 27.83 8.46
N PRO A 832 -3.84 27.25 9.31
CA PRO A 832 -3.58 27.77 10.66
C PRO A 832 -3.02 29.20 10.68
N ASP A 833 -2.34 29.64 9.64
CA ASP A 833 -1.83 31.02 9.49
C ASP A 833 -2.91 32.02 9.05
N GLY A 834 -4.14 31.56 8.83
CA GLY A 834 -5.29 32.34 8.39
C GLY A 834 -5.46 32.41 6.88
N GLN A 835 -4.52 31.93 6.06
CA GLN A 835 -4.69 31.90 4.61
C GLN A 835 -5.84 30.96 4.20
N CYS A 836 -6.62 31.39 3.21
CA CYS A 836 -7.69 30.60 2.61
C CYS A 836 -7.31 30.24 1.18
N TYR A 837 -7.43 28.96 0.84
CA TYR A 837 -7.37 28.44 -0.52
C TYR A 837 -8.79 28.12 -1.00
N CYS A 838 -9.09 28.41 -2.27
CA CYS A 838 -10.35 28.06 -2.91
C CYS A 838 -10.12 27.34 -4.24
N LEU A 839 -10.55 26.08 -4.34
CA LEU A 839 -10.65 25.37 -5.61
C LEU A 839 -12.01 25.70 -6.24
N LEU A 840 -12.02 26.24 -7.46
CA LEU A 840 -13.22 26.75 -8.13
C LEU A 840 -13.37 26.13 -9.52
N ARG A 841 -14.58 25.67 -9.85
CA ARG A 841 -14.99 25.22 -11.19
C ARG A 841 -15.50 26.40 -12.03
N ARG A 842 -15.31 26.27 -13.35
CA ARG A 842 -15.90 27.10 -14.39
C ARG A 842 -16.52 26.25 -15.49
N ASP A 843 -17.56 26.76 -16.14
CA ASP A 843 -18.33 26.01 -17.15
C ASP A 843 -18.35 26.66 -18.55
N ALA A 844 -17.71 27.81 -18.76
CA ALA A 844 -17.57 28.44 -20.09
C ALA A 844 -16.11 28.47 -20.58
N ASP A 845 -15.94 28.76 -21.88
CA ASP A 845 -14.66 28.77 -22.62
C ASP A 845 -13.81 27.51 -22.39
N SER A 846 -12.60 27.63 -21.83
CA SER A 846 -11.71 26.50 -21.52
C SER A 846 -12.32 25.53 -20.49
N ALA A 847 -13.30 25.99 -19.71
CA ALA A 847 -13.91 25.29 -18.58
C ALA A 847 -12.88 24.76 -17.55
N THR A 848 -11.67 25.34 -17.51
CA THR A 848 -10.62 24.90 -16.59
C THR A 848 -10.88 25.43 -15.18
N GLY A 849 -10.52 24.62 -14.18
CA GLY A 849 -10.58 24.97 -12.76
C GLY A 849 -9.59 26.08 -12.39
N MET A 850 -9.85 26.75 -11.28
CA MET A 850 -9.00 27.80 -10.73
C MET A 850 -8.67 27.53 -9.27
N LEU A 851 -7.47 27.97 -8.85
CA LEU A 851 -7.05 28.03 -7.47
C LEU A 851 -6.96 29.49 -7.02
N GLY A 852 -7.82 29.87 -6.09
CA GLY A 852 -7.83 31.16 -5.40
C GLY A 852 -7.06 31.11 -4.09
N VAL A 853 -6.38 32.20 -3.75
CA VAL A 853 -5.70 32.40 -2.46
C VAL A 853 -6.08 33.75 -1.89
N SER A 854 -6.38 33.80 -0.59
CA SER A 854 -6.72 35.04 0.11
C SER A 854 -6.27 35.00 1.57
N ALA A 855 -5.92 36.14 2.12
CA ALA A 855 -5.67 36.32 3.55
C ALA A 855 -6.87 37.02 4.22
N PRO A 856 -7.01 36.97 5.56
CA PRO A 856 -8.02 37.76 6.26
C PRO A 856 -7.91 39.25 5.87
N PRO A 857 -9.02 39.99 5.66
CA PRO A 857 -10.41 39.62 5.94
C PRO A 857 -11.14 38.91 4.77
N TYR A 858 -10.40 38.29 3.85
CA TYR A 858 -10.91 37.51 2.71
C TYR A 858 -11.64 38.30 1.63
N THR A 859 -11.35 39.60 1.53
CA THR A 859 -11.94 40.51 0.54
C THR A 859 -11.14 40.61 -0.75
N GLU A 860 -9.84 40.24 -0.72
CA GLU A 860 -8.94 40.31 -1.87
C GLU A 860 -8.40 38.92 -2.20
N TRP A 861 -8.49 38.53 -3.47
CA TRP A 861 -8.14 37.18 -3.91
C TRP A 861 -7.20 37.20 -5.11
N SER A 862 -6.18 36.34 -5.06
CA SER A 862 -5.33 36.01 -6.20
C SER A 862 -5.78 34.70 -6.80
N TRP A 863 -5.97 34.64 -8.11
CA TRP A 863 -6.47 33.46 -8.80
C TRP A 863 -5.50 32.97 -9.87
N ARG A 864 -5.35 31.65 -9.98
CA ARG A 864 -4.54 30.98 -11.01
C ARG A 864 -5.33 29.85 -11.67
N ASP A 865 -5.16 29.73 -12.99
CA ASP A 865 -5.76 28.65 -13.78
C ASP A 865 -5.00 27.33 -13.55
N LEU A 866 -5.73 26.22 -13.44
CA LEU A 866 -5.13 24.90 -13.24
C LEU A 866 -4.84 24.17 -14.56
N GLY A 867 -5.34 24.64 -15.71
CA GLY A 867 -5.16 24.00 -17.01
C GLY A 867 -6.03 22.76 -17.25
N HIS A 868 -6.79 22.30 -16.25
CA HIS A 868 -7.65 21.12 -16.33
C HIS A 868 -9.12 21.47 -16.15
N ARG A 869 -9.99 20.93 -17.01
CA ARG A 869 -11.45 20.97 -16.79
C ARG A 869 -11.81 20.07 -15.61
N ILE A 870 -12.49 20.62 -14.61
CA ILE A 870 -12.89 19.91 -13.38
C ILE A 870 -14.39 20.01 -13.14
N GLY A 871 -14.98 18.99 -12.52
CA GLY A 871 -16.37 18.97 -12.05
C GLY A 871 -16.49 18.57 -10.58
N GLY A 872 -17.48 19.12 -9.86
CA GLY A 872 -17.79 18.77 -8.48
C GLY A 872 -16.59 18.83 -7.53
N PRO A 873 -15.80 19.92 -7.48
CA PRO A 873 -14.56 19.94 -6.70
C PRO A 873 -14.81 19.84 -5.18
N HIS A 874 -13.98 19.03 -4.52
CA HIS A 874 -13.77 19.06 -3.08
C HIS A 874 -12.26 18.90 -2.83
N MET A 875 -11.71 19.61 -1.85
CA MET A 875 -10.33 19.43 -1.43
C MET A 875 -10.21 19.32 0.09
N LEU A 876 -9.17 18.61 0.52
CA LEU A 876 -8.79 18.44 1.93
C LEU A 876 -7.27 18.57 2.06
N GLN A 877 -6.81 19.13 3.18
CA GLN A 877 -5.39 19.12 3.54
C GLN A 877 -5.11 17.94 4.46
N LEU A 878 -4.09 17.14 4.11
CA LEU A 878 -3.62 16.02 4.90
C LEU A 878 -2.85 16.51 6.14
N PRO A 879 -2.68 15.67 7.18
CA PRO A 879 -1.91 16.04 8.38
C PRO A 879 -0.45 16.42 8.10
N ASP A 880 0.12 15.98 6.97
CA ASP A 880 1.47 16.33 6.53
C ASP A 880 1.55 17.63 5.71
N GLY A 881 0.43 18.34 5.55
CA GLY A 881 0.34 19.63 4.88
C GLY A 881 0.05 19.55 3.38
N ARG A 882 0.12 18.38 2.73
CA ARG A 882 -0.23 18.22 1.31
C ARG A 882 -1.72 18.38 1.07
N PHE A 883 -2.09 18.83 -0.12
CA PHE A 883 -3.48 19.01 -0.53
C PHE A 883 -3.90 17.91 -1.49
N VAL A 884 -5.05 17.30 -1.19
CA VAL A 884 -5.72 16.36 -2.09
C VAL A 884 -6.99 17.03 -2.59
N ALA A 885 -7.17 17.05 -3.91
CA ALA A 885 -8.40 17.42 -4.56
C ALA A 885 -9.09 16.17 -5.12
N ALA A 886 -10.40 16.08 -4.97
CA ALA A 886 -11.22 15.09 -5.62
C ALA A 886 -12.16 15.81 -6.58
N VAL A 887 -12.09 15.44 -7.86
CA VAL A 887 -12.73 16.14 -8.98
C VAL A 887 -13.25 15.15 -10.03
N ARG A 888 -14.17 15.60 -10.88
CA ARG A 888 -14.48 14.94 -12.15
C ARG A 888 -13.52 15.44 -13.23
N LEU A 889 -12.82 14.56 -13.95
CA LEU A 889 -11.95 14.90 -15.09
C LEU A 889 -12.61 14.54 -16.44
N TYR A 890 -12.15 15.19 -17.53
CA TYR A 890 -12.77 15.17 -18.87
C TYR A 890 -11.77 14.99 -20.04
N ASP A 891 -10.56 14.52 -19.79
CA ASP A 891 -9.45 14.31 -20.73
C ASP A 891 -9.62 13.04 -21.59
N GLY A 892 -10.76 12.90 -22.27
CA GLY A 892 -11.09 11.76 -23.14
C GLY A 892 -11.89 10.65 -22.44
N VAL A 893 -11.81 10.55 -21.11
CA VAL A 893 -12.63 9.62 -20.30
C VAL A 893 -13.18 10.34 -19.06
N VAL A 894 -14.51 10.44 -18.95
CA VAL A 894 -15.18 11.05 -17.81
C VAL A 894 -15.12 10.14 -16.59
N ARG A 895 -14.56 10.64 -15.49
CA ARG A 895 -14.32 9.85 -14.27
C ARG A 895 -14.18 10.74 -13.03
N THR A 896 -14.37 10.14 -11.86
CA THR A 896 -14.02 10.70 -10.55
C THR A 896 -12.57 10.37 -10.24
N SER A 897 -11.80 11.38 -9.89
CA SER A 897 -10.34 11.29 -9.73
C SER A 897 -9.88 11.97 -8.45
N LEU A 898 -8.83 11.41 -7.86
CA LEU A 898 -8.05 12.05 -6.81
C LEU A 898 -6.77 12.62 -7.42
N CYS A 899 -6.49 13.88 -7.07
CA CYS A 899 -5.39 14.65 -7.59
C CYS A 899 -4.58 15.26 -6.46
N TRP A 900 -3.27 15.31 -6.63
CA TRP A 900 -2.41 16.20 -5.86
C TRP A 900 -2.65 17.61 -6.34
N LEU A 901 -2.88 18.53 -5.41
CA LEU A 901 -2.97 19.96 -5.69
C LEU A 901 -1.75 20.63 -5.07
N GLU A 902 -0.82 21.14 -5.88
CA GLU A 902 0.33 21.91 -5.39
C GLU A 902 -0.06 23.40 -5.32
N PRO A 903 -0.29 23.97 -4.13
CA PRO A 903 -0.81 25.33 -4.04
C PRO A 903 0.19 26.37 -4.51
N LYS A 904 1.51 26.12 -4.46
CA LYS A 904 2.51 27.11 -4.88
C LYS A 904 2.62 27.25 -6.38
N THR A 905 2.46 26.17 -7.14
CA THR A 905 2.55 26.19 -8.61
C THR A 905 1.18 26.21 -9.28
N ALA A 906 0.10 25.98 -8.52
CA ALA A 906 -1.26 25.77 -9.04
C ALA A 906 -1.30 24.58 -10.04
N THR A 907 -0.62 23.49 -9.68
CA THR A 907 -0.59 22.27 -10.49
C THR A 907 -1.55 21.23 -9.91
N LEU A 908 -2.33 20.59 -10.79
CA LEU A 908 -3.24 19.51 -10.44
C LEU A 908 -2.77 18.23 -11.14
N THR A 909 -2.38 17.21 -10.37
CA THR A 909 -1.87 15.94 -10.93
C THR A 909 -2.71 14.77 -10.46
N GLU A 910 -3.41 14.09 -11.37
CA GLU A 910 -4.15 12.86 -11.05
C GLU A 910 -3.19 11.78 -10.54
N PHE A 911 -3.48 11.20 -9.38
CA PHE A 911 -2.71 10.08 -8.82
C PHE A 911 -3.55 8.82 -8.60
N LEU A 912 -4.89 8.92 -8.61
CA LEU A 912 -5.76 7.77 -8.50
C LEU A 912 -7.11 8.03 -9.18
N ARG A 913 -7.45 7.16 -10.12
CA ARG A 913 -8.79 7.08 -10.72
C ARG A 913 -9.70 6.21 -9.84
N LEU A 914 -10.88 6.69 -9.48
CA LEU A 914 -11.89 5.87 -8.81
C LEU A 914 -12.76 5.13 -9.85
N PRO A 915 -13.21 3.88 -9.57
CA PRO A 915 -14.15 3.16 -10.42
C PRO A 915 -15.43 3.96 -10.64
N SER A 916 -15.54 4.59 -11.81
CA SER A 916 -16.58 5.55 -12.13
C SER A 916 -16.65 5.85 -13.63
N GLY A 917 -17.82 6.29 -14.06
CA GLY A 917 -18.19 6.59 -15.44
C GLY A 917 -19.64 7.10 -15.51
N GLY A 918 -20.03 7.61 -16.67
CA GLY A 918 -21.32 8.26 -16.90
C GLY A 918 -21.53 9.47 -15.98
N ASP A 919 -22.71 9.59 -15.38
CA ASP A 919 -22.98 10.62 -14.37
C ASP A 919 -22.32 10.21 -13.04
N CYS A 920 -21.27 10.93 -12.61
CA CYS A 920 -20.43 10.56 -11.46
C CYS A 920 -19.80 11.72 -10.66
N SER A 921 -18.99 11.47 -9.62
CA SER A 921 -18.23 12.46 -8.83
C SER A 921 -19.01 13.09 -7.67
N TYR A 922 -18.78 14.39 -7.42
CA TYR A 922 -19.24 15.19 -6.28
C TYR A 922 -18.82 14.56 -4.96
N PRO A 923 -17.51 14.52 -4.70
CA PRO A 923 -16.97 13.69 -3.66
C PRO A 923 -17.09 14.33 -2.28
N GLY A 924 -17.33 13.48 -1.27
CA GLY A 924 -17.13 13.80 0.14
C GLY A 924 -15.79 13.26 0.60
N LEU A 925 -15.02 14.05 1.36
CA LEU A 925 -13.66 13.70 1.77
C LEU A 925 -13.51 13.74 3.28
N VAL A 926 -12.98 12.66 3.86
CA VAL A 926 -12.61 12.58 5.28
C VAL A 926 -11.27 11.88 5.43
N TRP A 927 -10.33 12.50 6.15
CA TRP A 927 -9.10 11.82 6.59
C TRP A 927 -9.32 11.15 7.96
N HIS A 928 -9.16 9.84 8.04
CA HIS A 928 -9.33 9.07 9.28
C HIS A 928 -8.50 7.80 9.27
N ASP A 929 -7.87 7.46 10.40
CA ASP A 929 -7.05 6.25 10.58
C ASP A 929 -6.00 6.04 9.48
N ASN A 930 -5.28 7.10 9.13
CA ASN A 930 -4.27 7.14 8.06
C ASN A 930 -4.79 6.72 6.68
N ARG A 931 -6.08 6.97 6.42
CA ARG A 931 -6.75 6.70 5.15
C ARG A 931 -7.57 7.90 4.73
N LEU A 932 -7.63 8.12 3.42
CA LEU A 932 -8.59 9.02 2.82
C LEU A 932 -9.86 8.23 2.49
N TRP A 933 -10.97 8.67 3.06
CA TRP A 933 -12.30 8.13 2.78
C TRP A 933 -13.01 9.05 1.80
N VAL A 934 -13.55 8.48 0.74
CA VAL A 934 -14.13 9.23 -0.38
C VAL A 934 -15.52 8.69 -0.69
N SER A 935 -16.57 9.44 -0.40
CA SER A 935 -17.90 9.14 -0.97
C SER A 935 -17.97 9.73 -2.37
N TYR A 936 -18.53 9.04 -3.34
CA TYR A 936 -18.84 9.59 -4.67
C TYR A 936 -20.05 8.88 -5.26
N TYR A 937 -20.70 9.45 -6.26
CA TYR A 937 -21.74 8.73 -7.01
C TYR A 937 -21.23 8.33 -8.40
N SER A 938 -21.85 7.31 -9.00
CA SER A 938 -21.57 6.94 -10.38
C SER A 938 -22.66 6.04 -11.00
N SER A 939 -22.83 6.14 -12.32
CA SER A 939 -23.70 5.25 -13.12
C SER A 939 -22.94 4.15 -13.88
N HIS A 940 -21.64 3.92 -13.60
CA HIS A 940 -20.81 2.98 -14.38
C HIS A 940 -21.28 1.52 -14.37
N GLU A 941 -21.98 1.08 -13.32
CA GLU A 941 -22.54 -0.28 -13.22
C GLU A 941 -23.88 -0.44 -13.95
N ALA A 942 -24.48 0.63 -14.47
CA ALA A 942 -25.88 0.63 -14.88
C ALA A 942 -26.15 0.38 -16.38
N GLY A 943 -25.12 0.19 -17.21
CA GLY A 943 -25.27 0.12 -18.68
C GLY A 943 -25.73 1.45 -19.28
N ASP A 944 -26.26 1.45 -20.52
CA ASP A 944 -26.67 2.64 -21.32
C ASP A 944 -27.77 3.54 -20.69
N PHE A 945 -28.13 3.34 -19.42
CA PHE A 945 -29.10 4.14 -18.68
C PHE A 945 -28.41 5.26 -17.89
N GLU A 946 -28.19 6.40 -18.55
CA GLU A 946 -27.43 7.57 -18.06
C GLU A 946 -27.79 8.05 -16.63
N PHE A 947 -29.03 7.84 -16.15
CA PHE A 947 -29.50 8.33 -14.85
C PHE A 947 -29.70 7.26 -13.78
N ASN A 948 -29.25 6.03 -14.01
CA ASN A 948 -29.25 5.01 -12.97
C ASN A 948 -27.91 5.03 -12.22
N SER A 949 -27.86 5.74 -11.09
CA SER A 949 -26.62 6.01 -10.36
C SER A 949 -26.69 5.51 -8.92
N ALA A 950 -25.55 5.11 -8.36
CA ALA A 950 -25.42 4.63 -6.99
C ALA A 950 -24.38 5.45 -6.22
N ILE A 951 -24.42 5.35 -4.88
CA ILE A 951 -23.42 5.96 -3.99
C ILE A 951 -22.38 4.92 -3.63
N TYR A 952 -21.12 5.30 -3.78
CA TYR A 952 -19.94 4.50 -3.48
C TYR A 952 -19.11 5.15 -2.37
N LEU A 953 -18.42 4.32 -1.61
CA LEU A 953 -17.42 4.72 -0.64
C LEU A 953 -16.10 4.04 -0.97
N ALA A 954 -15.08 4.84 -1.26
CA ALA A 954 -13.71 4.39 -1.44
C ALA A 954 -12.88 4.63 -0.19
N GLN A 955 -11.96 3.71 0.10
CA GLN A 955 -10.87 3.91 1.04
C GLN A 955 -9.57 3.94 0.25
N VAL A 956 -8.76 4.98 0.48
CA VAL A 956 -7.49 5.17 -0.21
C VAL A 956 -6.38 5.30 0.81
N ARG A 957 -5.34 4.51 0.63
CA ARG A 957 -4.07 4.71 1.34
C ARG A 957 -3.23 5.65 0.50
N LEU A 958 -2.73 6.71 1.13
CA LEU A 958 -1.78 7.63 0.51
C LEU A 958 -0.38 7.34 1.05
N PRO A 959 0.66 7.53 0.23
CA PRO A 959 2.03 7.40 0.69
C PRO A 959 2.32 8.50 1.70
N LEU A 960 3.13 8.21 2.72
CA LEU A 960 3.62 9.26 3.61
C LEU A 960 4.57 10.18 2.83
N ALA A 961 4.62 11.47 3.18
CA ALA A 961 5.59 12.38 2.59
C ALA A 961 7.00 11.81 2.77
N GLN A 962 7.69 11.52 1.66
CA GLN A 962 9.13 11.27 1.71
C GLN A 962 9.79 12.61 2.04
N SER A 963 10.72 12.63 3.01
CA SER A 963 11.59 13.79 3.16
C SER A 963 12.38 13.94 1.86
N THR A 964 12.04 14.95 1.06
CA THR A 964 12.77 15.29 -0.15
C THR A 964 14.17 15.72 0.24
N THR A 965 15.10 14.76 0.28
CA THR A 965 16.54 14.99 0.26
C THR A 965 17.12 14.11 -0.83
N GLN A 966 16.83 14.48 -2.08
CA GLN A 966 17.71 14.25 -3.21
C GLN A 966 17.61 15.52 -4.07
N GLU A 967 18.40 16.53 -3.70
CA GLU A 967 18.83 17.48 -4.71
C GLU A 967 19.57 16.69 -5.78
N THR A 968 19.11 16.88 -7.01
CA THR A 968 19.76 16.56 -8.26
C THR A 968 21.23 16.99 -8.23
N GLU A 969 22.14 16.02 -8.22
CA GLU A 969 23.42 16.19 -8.90
C GLU A 969 23.42 15.22 -10.08
N HIS A 970 23.37 15.82 -11.27
CA HIS A 970 23.45 15.19 -12.59
C HIS A 970 24.85 14.65 -12.89
#